data_AF-A0A523R729-F1
#
_entry.id   AF-A0A523R729-F1
#
_cell.length_a   1.000
_cell.length_b   1.000
_cell.length_c   1.000
_cell.angle_alpha   90.00
_cell.angle_beta   90.00
_cell.angle_gamma   90.00
#
_symmetry.space_group_name_H-M   'P 1'
#
loop_
_entity.id
_entity.type
_entity.pdbx_description
1 polymer ?
#
loop_
_entity_poly.entity_id
_entity_poly.type
_entity_poly.pdbx_seq_one_letter_code
_entity_poly.pdbx_strand_id
1 'polypeptide(L)'
;MDEITKITGQITGIYTERISLSEPFIDVSARFASMPGTTVLMSGGDLDCARYHILGAKPWLIFSGIDRNMTIKFENQTFDFNADPFDTLRKILKTFSLNQSDLPKPVAAGLLGYLAYDLKDGLEKLPRTSIDRLCLPHLYFVAPSIIVVHDKIDDTTHLCIPERIFSGQNNLGNDLAAFKRILSARPPKNGSFSGDAGGFKSNFTKADYINAIDKIREYIAAGHVYQVNMSQRFEMDFEGDTFSLFKTLYNNNPAPFFAYINAGNHQIVSTSPERFLLQTGQRVETRPIKGTRPRGKTPAQDKKLGRELKQSKKDDAELSMIVDLLRNDIGKVCSVGSVRVMEHKRLEAYQNVFHLVSIVQGKLDHGCDSVDLLKATFPGGSITGCPKIRTMEIIDEFEPDRRHLYTGSIGYISFHDTMDLSIAIRTATIYNGKIIFSVGGGIVFDSDPLDEYEETIHKGRTLMEVFKGKEKKSVQKNYVWINGTLKSLDQAGIPVADQGFQYGYGHFETIRVDKGTPKHLKAHVNRFNKTWKHLFAEKPPDLTWDEIINQVIVKNKLVNKTAAVKMVATRGDRETPPFNNVLLVTARPYTHRIAEKNEKGLNLAVYPHPRQTPLADHKTLNYLYYFLAGKWAKEHGADEAIILNPNNTVSETNTANILLVKDNSVIKPVSPHVLPGIMEMVVCKLLVGWGFKIESKRILIKDLFAFDEIMITNSLIGAVPVLSIDGEKLPEPSDLWQRINKDII
;
A
#
# COMPACT_ATOMS: atom_id res chain seq x y z
N MET A 1 14.10 17.20 22.27
CA MET A 1 15.46 16.83 21.84
C MET A 1 16.31 16.40 23.01
N ASP A 2 16.36 17.15 24.12
CA ASP A 2 17.15 16.75 25.30
C ASP A 2 16.83 15.35 25.82
N GLU A 3 15.56 14.96 25.84
CA GLU A 3 15.13 13.60 26.18
C GLU A 3 15.65 12.56 25.18
N ILE A 4 15.56 12.86 23.88
CA ILE A 4 16.10 12.01 22.81
C ILE A 4 17.62 11.85 22.99
N THR A 5 18.37 12.94 23.19
CA THR A 5 19.82 12.90 23.38
C THR A 5 20.22 12.14 24.65
N LYS A 6 19.45 12.23 25.73
CA LYS A 6 19.69 11.43 26.95
C LYS A 6 19.61 9.94 26.68
N ILE A 7 18.70 9.53 25.79
CA ILE A 7 18.45 8.12 25.47
C ILE A 7 19.41 7.64 24.36
N THR A 8 19.60 8.44 23.31
CA THR A 8 20.43 8.09 22.14
C THR A 8 21.91 8.30 22.37
N GLY A 9 22.29 9.08 23.38
CA GLY A 9 23.64 9.58 23.56
C GLY A 9 23.99 10.71 22.60
N GLN A 10 25.15 11.32 22.84
CA GLN A 10 25.79 12.26 21.91
C GLN A 10 26.85 11.54 21.10
N ILE A 11 27.05 11.98 19.85
CA ILE A 11 28.15 11.48 19.01
C ILE A 11 29.43 12.16 19.48
N THR A 12 30.39 11.39 19.99
CA THR A 12 31.67 11.91 20.50
C THR A 12 32.81 11.80 19.50
N GLY A 13 32.64 10.95 18.49
CA GLY A 13 33.61 10.73 17.43
C GLY A 13 33.09 9.74 16.39
N ILE A 14 33.87 9.51 15.36
CA ILE A 14 33.60 8.47 14.36
C ILE A 14 34.76 7.49 14.36
N TYR A 15 34.47 6.22 14.65
CA TYR A 15 35.41 5.15 14.37
C TYR A 15 35.46 4.90 12.86
N THR A 16 36.66 4.93 12.29
CA THR A 16 36.87 4.68 10.86
C THR A 16 37.87 3.55 10.64
N GLU A 17 37.51 2.56 9.84
CA GLU A 17 38.38 1.44 9.48
C GLU A 17 38.37 1.27 7.96
N ARG A 18 39.55 1.23 7.33
CA ARG A 18 39.64 0.80 5.93
C ARG A 18 39.47 -0.71 5.87
N ILE A 19 38.49 -1.17 5.12
CA ILE A 19 38.16 -2.60 4.98
C ILE A 19 38.35 -3.08 3.55
N SER A 20 38.56 -4.38 3.39
CA SER A 20 38.55 -5.05 2.09
C SER A 20 37.29 -5.90 1.98
N LEU A 21 36.57 -5.78 0.86
CA LEU A 21 35.37 -6.57 0.60
C LEU A 21 35.76 -7.83 -0.19
N SER A 22 35.34 -9.00 0.28
CA SER A 22 35.58 -10.29 -0.41
C SER A 22 34.57 -10.57 -1.53
N GLU A 23 33.55 -9.73 -1.67
CA GLU A 23 32.49 -9.82 -2.67
C GLU A 23 32.07 -8.41 -3.12
N PRO A 24 31.38 -8.26 -4.26
CA PRO A 24 30.92 -6.95 -4.74
C PRO A 24 30.08 -6.21 -3.70
N PHE A 25 30.17 -4.87 -3.67
CA PHE A 25 29.47 -4.03 -2.69
C PHE A 25 27.96 -4.32 -2.60
N ILE A 26 27.31 -4.61 -3.73
CA ILE A 26 25.88 -4.94 -3.78
C ILE A 26 25.55 -6.25 -3.05
N ASP A 27 26.46 -7.22 -3.08
CA ASP A 27 26.31 -8.52 -2.42
C ASP A 27 26.58 -8.40 -0.90
N VAL A 28 27.57 -7.58 -0.52
CA VAL A 28 27.75 -7.17 0.88
C VAL A 28 26.49 -6.51 1.42
N SER A 29 25.90 -5.59 0.64
CA SER A 29 24.67 -4.87 1.00
C SER A 29 23.46 -5.80 1.16
N ALA A 30 23.38 -6.86 0.36
CA ALA A 30 22.32 -7.87 0.44
C ALA A 30 22.21 -8.50 1.83
N ARG A 31 23.34 -8.64 2.55
CA ARG A 31 23.40 -9.21 3.90
C ARG A 31 22.66 -8.38 4.95
N PHE A 32 22.44 -7.10 4.67
CA PHE A 32 21.76 -6.16 5.55
C PHE A 32 20.34 -5.81 5.04
N ALA A 33 20.01 -6.13 3.80
CA ALA A 33 18.82 -5.64 3.10
C ALA A 33 17.48 -5.96 3.79
N SER A 34 17.39 -7.12 4.46
CA SER A 34 16.18 -7.54 5.18
C SER A 34 15.96 -6.80 6.50
N MET A 35 16.96 -6.11 7.02
CA MET A 35 16.86 -5.36 8.27
C MET A 35 16.08 -4.04 8.04
N PRO A 36 15.05 -3.76 8.83
CA PRO A 36 14.36 -2.47 8.77
C PRO A 36 15.31 -1.30 9.01
N GLY A 37 15.14 -0.24 8.23
CA GLY A 37 15.98 0.94 8.16
C GLY A 37 17.24 0.80 7.31
N THR A 38 17.56 -0.39 6.76
CA THR A 38 18.69 -0.50 5.83
C THR A 38 18.48 0.38 4.61
N THR A 39 19.47 1.21 4.31
CA THR A 39 19.51 2.09 3.15
C THR A 39 20.78 1.83 2.35
N VAL A 40 20.65 1.57 1.06
CA VAL A 40 21.74 1.31 0.14
C VAL A 40 21.65 2.34 -0.97
N LEU A 41 22.67 3.18 -1.10
CA LEU A 41 22.80 4.17 -2.18
C LEU A 41 23.95 3.73 -3.08
N MET A 42 23.69 3.53 -4.37
CA MET A 42 24.71 3.09 -5.32
C MET A 42 24.83 4.07 -6.48
N SER A 43 26.01 4.09 -7.09
CA SER A 43 26.35 4.99 -8.18
C SER A 43 26.70 4.20 -9.44
N GLY A 44 25.81 4.17 -10.42
CA GLY A 44 26.02 3.44 -11.67
C GLY A 44 26.76 4.24 -12.75
N GLY A 45 27.48 3.53 -13.63
CA GLY A 45 28.24 4.14 -14.73
C GLY A 45 29.50 4.90 -14.28
N ASP A 46 30.08 5.69 -15.18
CA ASP A 46 31.38 6.37 -14.98
C ASP A 46 31.26 7.91 -14.97
N LEU A 47 30.05 8.43 -14.79
CA LEU A 47 29.81 9.87 -14.69
C LEU A 47 30.46 10.44 -13.42
N ASP A 48 30.85 11.71 -13.46
CA ASP A 48 31.49 12.40 -12.33
C ASP A 48 30.57 12.51 -11.09
N CYS A 49 29.25 12.50 -11.30
CA CYS A 49 28.28 12.43 -10.21
C CYS A 49 28.08 11.02 -9.64
N ALA A 50 28.65 9.97 -10.25
CA ALA A 50 28.43 8.56 -9.92
C ALA A 50 29.66 7.89 -9.26
N ARG A 51 30.16 8.49 -8.18
CA ARG A 51 31.42 8.06 -7.52
C ARG A 51 31.27 7.06 -6.37
N TYR A 52 30.26 7.19 -5.53
CA TYR A 52 30.24 6.49 -4.23
C TYR A 52 29.15 5.41 -4.15
N HIS A 53 29.47 4.30 -3.48
CA HIS A 53 28.46 3.39 -2.92
C HIS A 53 28.42 3.56 -1.40
N ILE A 54 27.21 3.56 -0.85
CA ILE A 54 26.97 3.84 0.57
C ILE A 54 25.94 2.81 1.08
N LEU A 55 26.28 2.14 2.18
CA LEU A 55 25.39 1.26 2.93
C LEU A 55 25.22 1.86 4.32
N GLY A 56 24.00 2.20 4.70
CA GLY A 56 23.60 2.49 6.07
C GLY A 56 22.77 1.34 6.61
N ALA A 57 23.19 0.76 7.74
CA ALA A 57 22.49 -0.35 8.38
C ALA A 57 22.43 -0.18 9.90
N LYS A 58 21.55 -0.97 10.54
CA LYS A 58 21.33 -0.97 11.99
C LYS A 58 21.00 0.46 12.48
N PRO A 59 19.83 1.02 12.10
CA PRO A 59 19.45 2.36 12.50
C PRO A 59 19.41 2.46 14.03
N TRP A 60 20.09 3.46 14.58
CA TRP A 60 19.92 3.81 15.99
C TRP A 60 18.80 4.84 16.16
N LEU A 61 18.56 5.71 15.18
CA LEU A 61 17.43 6.63 15.16
C LEU A 61 16.68 6.52 13.83
N ILE A 62 15.35 6.58 13.88
CA ILE A 62 14.49 6.70 12.71
C ILE A 62 13.60 7.93 12.90
N PHE A 63 13.59 8.83 11.93
CA PHE A 63 12.74 10.01 11.87
C PHE A 63 11.78 9.86 10.68
N SER A 64 10.48 9.88 10.96
CA SER A 64 9.43 9.74 9.95
C SER A 64 8.18 10.52 10.33
N GLY A 65 7.29 10.80 9.39
CA GLY A 65 6.00 11.39 9.74
C GLY A 65 5.16 11.76 8.54
N ILE A 66 3.89 12.10 8.79
CA ILE A 66 2.93 12.58 7.80
C ILE A 66 2.47 13.96 8.22
N ASP A 67 2.53 14.92 7.29
CA ASP A 67 2.24 16.34 7.54
C ASP A 67 3.05 16.89 8.73
N ARG A 68 2.39 17.14 9.86
CA ARG A 68 3.00 17.61 11.12
C ARG A 68 3.06 16.53 12.19
N ASN A 69 2.52 15.35 11.95
CA ASN A 69 2.55 14.23 12.89
C ASN A 69 3.86 13.47 12.70
N MET A 70 4.84 13.86 13.49
CA MET A 70 6.21 13.36 13.44
C MET A 70 6.42 12.26 14.47
N THR A 71 7.28 11.32 14.10
CA THR A 71 7.68 10.18 14.92
C THR A 71 9.19 10.09 14.93
N ILE A 72 9.78 10.00 16.12
CA ILE A 72 11.17 9.60 16.31
C ILE A 72 11.19 8.26 17.04
N LYS A 73 11.83 7.27 16.43
CA LYS A 73 12.02 5.94 17.02
C LYS A 73 13.49 5.71 17.35
N PHE A 74 13.73 5.19 18.55
CA PHE A 74 15.05 4.78 19.04
C PHE A 74 14.90 3.45 19.79
N GLU A 75 15.66 2.43 19.38
CA GLU A 75 15.54 1.07 19.92
C GLU A 75 14.06 0.61 20.02
N ASN A 76 13.55 0.40 21.24
CA ASN A 76 12.18 -0.03 21.53
C ASN A 76 11.24 1.13 21.92
N GLN A 77 11.71 2.38 21.86
CA GLN A 77 10.94 3.57 22.21
C GLN A 77 10.50 4.34 20.96
N THR A 78 9.27 4.85 21.00
CA THR A 78 8.68 5.63 19.92
C THR A 78 8.08 6.89 20.52
N PHE A 79 8.41 8.04 19.94
CA PHE A 79 7.96 9.35 20.36
C PHE A 79 7.17 9.99 19.22
N ASP A 80 5.86 10.10 19.40
CA ASP A 80 4.97 10.78 18.47
C ASP A 80 4.68 12.20 18.96
N PHE A 81 4.78 13.18 18.07
CA PHE A 81 4.59 14.59 18.40
C PHE A 81 4.13 15.39 17.18
N ASN A 82 3.51 16.55 17.45
CA ASN A 82 3.12 17.47 16.39
C ASN A 82 4.19 18.56 16.20
N ALA A 83 4.84 18.61 15.04
CA ALA A 83 5.87 19.60 14.71
C ALA A 83 6.02 19.77 13.19
N ASP A 84 6.64 20.88 12.78
CA ASP A 84 7.06 21.05 11.39
C ASP A 84 8.17 20.03 11.02
N PRO A 85 8.06 19.31 9.89
CA PRO A 85 9.02 18.29 9.49
C PRO A 85 10.43 18.83 9.25
N PHE A 86 10.55 20.00 8.62
CA PHE A 86 11.86 20.59 8.30
C PHE A 86 12.52 21.21 9.53
N ASP A 87 11.76 21.84 10.43
CA ASP A 87 12.30 22.33 11.70
C ASP A 87 12.75 21.17 12.60
N THR A 88 12.02 20.05 12.58
CA THR A 88 12.43 18.82 13.27
C THR A 88 13.72 18.26 12.69
N LEU A 89 13.81 18.16 11.36
CA LEU A 89 15.04 17.78 10.66
C LEU A 89 16.22 18.67 11.07
N ARG A 90 16.05 20.00 11.05
CA ARG A 90 17.07 20.97 11.48
C ARG A 90 17.52 20.72 12.91
N LYS A 91 16.58 20.48 13.82
CA LYS A 91 16.89 20.19 15.23
C LYS A 91 17.73 18.92 15.35
N ILE A 92 17.38 17.84 14.64
CA ILE A 92 18.15 16.60 14.64
C ILE A 92 19.58 16.85 14.12
N LEU A 93 19.72 17.51 12.97
CA LEU A 93 21.02 17.82 12.37
C LEU A 93 21.90 18.65 13.31
N LYS A 94 21.34 19.68 13.96
CA LYS A 94 22.06 20.52 14.94
C LYS A 94 22.43 19.76 16.22
N THR A 95 21.55 18.87 16.70
CA THR A 95 21.82 18.08 17.91
C THR A 95 22.98 17.11 17.73
N PHE A 96 23.16 16.56 16.53
CA PHE A 96 24.17 15.55 16.25
C PHE A 96 25.34 16.04 15.39
N SER A 97 25.47 17.36 15.19
CA SER A 97 26.49 17.96 14.32
C SER A 97 27.92 17.61 14.74
N LEU A 98 28.81 17.42 13.77
CA LEU A 98 30.20 17.04 13.93
C LEU A 98 31.12 18.07 13.26
N ASN A 99 31.99 18.68 14.07
CA ASN A 99 32.99 19.65 13.61
C ASN A 99 34.38 19.01 13.54
N GLN A 100 34.54 17.95 12.72
CA GLN A 100 35.82 17.26 12.53
C GLN A 100 36.31 17.44 11.09
N SER A 101 37.59 17.80 10.92
CA SER A 101 38.15 18.20 9.63
C SER A 101 38.62 17.05 8.72
N ASP A 102 38.63 15.80 9.18
CA ASP A 102 39.18 14.64 8.45
C ASP A 102 38.24 13.42 8.44
N LEU A 103 36.95 13.65 8.18
CA LEU A 103 35.99 12.55 8.07
C LEU A 103 36.00 11.90 6.66
N PRO A 104 35.80 10.57 6.56
CA PRO A 104 35.64 9.90 5.28
C PRO A 104 34.52 10.52 4.44
N LYS A 105 34.85 10.83 3.19
CA LYS A 105 33.88 11.29 2.19
C LYS A 105 33.04 10.11 1.67
N PRO A 106 31.80 10.35 1.24
CA PRO A 106 31.09 11.62 1.33
C PRO A 106 30.26 11.73 2.61
N VAL A 107 30.06 10.63 3.35
CA VAL A 107 29.26 10.58 4.59
C VAL A 107 29.85 9.59 5.60
N ALA A 108 30.31 10.10 6.74
CA ALA A 108 30.77 9.30 7.88
C ALA A 108 29.70 9.10 8.99
N ALA A 109 28.71 9.99 9.08
CA ALA A 109 27.55 9.94 9.96
C ALA A 109 26.47 10.89 9.43
N GLY A 110 25.20 10.52 9.55
CA GLY A 110 24.12 11.32 9.00
C GLY A 110 22.78 10.62 8.94
N LEU A 111 21.83 11.29 8.31
CA LEU A 111 20.51 10.79 7.97
C LEU A 111 20.49 10.29 6.53
N LEU A 112 20.11 9.03 6.32
CA LEU A 112 19.93 8.40 5.01
C LEU A 112 18.46 8.07 4.80
N GLY A 113 17.89 8.38 3.64
CA GLY A 113 16.47 8.18 3.43
C GLY A 113 15.86 8.99 2.30
N TYR A 114 14.61 9.41 2.49
CA TYR A 114 13.85 10.13 1.47
C TYR A 114 12.95 11.24 2.03
N LEU A 115 12.62 12.17 1.13
CA LEU A 115 11.64 13.24 1.25
C LEU A 115 10.58 13.03 0.17
N ALA A 116 9.31 12.92 0.53
CA ALA A 116 8.20 12.81 -0.42
C ALA A 116 7.82 14.18 -0.98
N TYR A 117 7.27 14.21 -2.20
CA TYR A 117 6.76 15.41 -2.86
C TYR A 117 5.76 16.18 -2.00
N ASP A 118 4.91 15.47 -1.25
CA ASP A 118 3.84 16.05 -0.44
C ASP A 118 4.34 16.93 0.73
N LEU A 119 5.64 16.92 1.05
CA LEU A 119 6.22 17.93 1.95
C LEU A 119 6.07 19.36 1.44
N LYS A 120 5.81 19.55 0.13
CA LYS A 120 5.43 20.84 -0.45
C LYS A 120 4.29 21.51 0.33
N ASP A 121 3.39 20.72 0.91
CA ASP A 121 2.20 21.22 1.63
C ASP A 121 2.52 21.87 2.98
N GLY A 122 3.74 21.65 3.49
CA GLY A 122 4.29 22.38 4.64
C GLY A 122 5.06 23.64 4.24
N LEU A 123 5.44 23.77 2.97
CA LEU A 123 6.17 24.91 2.43
C LEU A 123 5.24 25.96 1.80
N GLU A 124 4.17 25.50 1.15
CA GLU A 124 3.27 26.32 0.36
C GLU A 124 1.80 26.07 0.72
N LYS A 125 0.94 27.08 0.52
CA LYS A 125 -0.51 26.95 0.71
C LYS A 125 -1.17 26.47 -0.58
N LEU A 126 -1.41 25.17 -0.68
CA LEU A 126 -1.92 24.51 -1.88
C LEU A 126 -3.29 23.84 -1.66
N PRO A 127 -4.08 23.63 -2.72
CA PRO A 127 -5.21 22.71 -2.68
C PRO A 127 -4.72 21.29 -2.37
N ARG A 128 -5.63 20.48 -1.80
CA ARG A 128 -5.36 19.10 -1.36
C ARG A 128 -6.53 18.20 -1.76
N THR A 129 -6.83 18.19 -3.05
CA THR A 129 -7.97 17.45 -3.60
C THR A 129 -7.57 16.04 -4.05
N SER A 130 -6.29 15.80 -4.35
CA SER A 130 -5.78 14.46 -4.64
C SER A 130 -5.83 13.55 -3.41
N ILE A 131 -6.24 12.28 -3.61
CA ILE A 131 -6.44 11.33 -2.52
C ILE A 131 -5.10 10.72 -2.10
N ASP A 132 -4.85 10.69 -0.79
CA ASP A 132 -3.76 9.89 -0.22
C ASP A 132 -4.22 8.43 -0.05
N ARG A 133 -3.87 7.57 -1.03
CA ARG A 133 -4.18 6.13 -0.98
C ARG A 133 -3.11 5.29 -0.30
N LEU A 134 -1.86 5.78 -0.22
CA LEU A 134 -0.76 4.98 0.33
C LEU A 134 -0.59 5.22 1.83
N CYS A 135 -0.97 6.41 2.32
CA CYS A 135 -0.81 6.86 3.69
C CYS A 135 0.61 6.60 4.21
N LEU A 136 1.61 6.80 3.35
CA LEU A 136 3.02 6.59 3.66
C LEU A 136 3.64 7.86 4.23
N PRO A 137 4.72 7.74 5.02
CA PRO A 137 5.43 8.90 5.55
C PRO A 137 5.84 9.90 4.45
N HIS A 138 5.67 11.19 4.72
CA HIS A 138 6.13 12.28 3.87
C HIS A 138 7.65 12.46 3.95
N LEU A 139 8.29 11.93 4.99
CA LEU A 139 9.73 11.74 5.07
C LEU A 139 10.02 10.46 5.82
N TYR A 140 11.14 9.83 5.49
CA TYR A 140 11.69 8.72 6.26
C TYR A 140 13.20 8.79 6.20
N PHE A 141 13.83 9.06 7.33
CA PHE A 141 15.28 9.12 7.49
C PHE A 141 15.72 8.19 8.61
N VAL A 142 16.86 7.55 8.41
CA VAL A 142 17.52 6.77 9.42
C VAL A 142 18.89 7.35 9.74
N ALA A 143 19.27 7.34 11.01
CA ALA A 143 20.64 7.50 11.43
C ALA A 143 21.23 6.11 11.70
N PRO A 144 22.07 5.56 10.80
CA PRO A 144 22.64 4.23 10.94
C PRO A 144 23.81 4.18 11.93
N SER A 145 23.96 3.05 12.62
CA SER A 145 25.15 2.73 13.44
C SER A 145 26.31 2.23 12.59
N ILE A 146 26.00 1.61 11.45
CA ILE A 146 27.00 1.04 10.54
C ILE A 146 26.86 1.76 9.21
N ILE A 147 27.90 2.48 8.80
CA ILE A 147 28.00 3.11 7.48
C ILE A 147 29.20 2.50 6.76
N VAL A 148 29.00 1.98 5.55
CA VAL A 148 30.09 1.54 4.68
C VAL A 148 30.09 2.39 3.43
N VAL A 149 31.21 3.03 3.14
CA VAL A 149 31.40 3.84 1.94
C VAL A 149 32.46 3.18 1.06
N HIS A 150 32.14 2.99 -0.21
CA HIS A 150 33.09 2.58 -1.23
C HIS A 150 33.27 3.70 -2.25
N ASP A 151 34.51 4.16 -2.42
CA ASP A 151 34.91 5.10 -3.45
C ASP A 151 35.36 4.32 -4.68
N LYS A 152 34.58 4.42 -5.77
CA LYS A 152 34.86 3.68 -7.02
C LYS A 152 36.10 4.19 -7.76
N ILE A 153 36.48 5.45 -7.57
CA ILE A 153 37.61 6.06 -8.29
C ILE A 153 38.92 5.65 -7.61
N ASP A 154 38.96 5.75 -6.28
CA ASP A 154 40.15 5.43 -5.51
C ASP A 154 40.23 3.93 -5.12
N ASP A 155 39.18 3.16 -5.44
CA ASP A 155 38.99 1.74 -5.08
C ASP A 155 39.24 1.47 -3.59
N THR A 156 38.64 2.32 -2.74
CA THR A 156 38.79 2.24 -1.29
C THR A 156 37.45 2.05 -0.60
N THR A 157 37.42 1.23 0.46
CA THR A 157 36.22 1.01 1.26
C THR A 157 36.48 1.33 2.71
N HIS A 158 35.61 2.15 3.30
CA HIS A 158 35.68 2.59 4.69
C HIS A 158 34.42 2.17 5.45
N LEU A 159 34.61 1.52 6.59
CA LEU A 159 33.60 1.36 7.62
C LEU A 159 33.66 2.58 8.54
N CYS A 160 32.50 3.21 8.77
CA CYS A 160 32.31 4.30 9.71
C CYS A 160 31.26 3.89 10.76
N ILE A 161 31.59 4.02 12.04
CA ILE A 161 30.67 3.80 13.16
C ILE A 161 30.64 5.08 14.01
N PRO A 162 29.50 5.78 14.09
CA PRO A 162 29.35 6.91 15.01
C PRO A 162 29.42 6.44 16.46
N GLU A 163 30.41 6.92 17.20
CA GLU A 163 30.60 6.59 18.61
C GLU A 163 29.64 7.42 19.45
N ARG A 164 28.72 6.75 20.15
CA ARG A 164 27.70 7.34 20.99
C ARG A 164 27.87 6.87 22.43
N ILE A 165 27.90 7.84 23.35
CA ILE A 165 27.92 7.56 24.79
C ILE A 165 26.51 7.79 25.35
N PHE A 166 25.90 6.74 25.90
CA PHE A 166 24.58 6.78 26.53
C PHE A 166 24.60 5.91 27.80
N SER A 167 24.08 6.44 28.91
CA SER A 167 24.02 5.71 30.20
C SER A 167 25.35 5.07 30.63
N GLY A 168 26.49 5.71 30.32
CA GLY A 168 27.84 5.20 30.65
C GLY A 168 28.34 4.06 29.76
N GLN A 169 27.61 3.70 28.69
CA GLN A 169 27.99 2.67 27.72
C GLN A 169 28.36 3.30 26.37
N ASN A 170 29.26 2.64 25.63
CA ASN A 170 29.64 2.99 24.26
C ASN A 170 29.11 1.89 23.30
N ASN A 171 28.50 2.28 22.18
CA ASN A 171 27.98 1.36 21.16
C ASN A 171 29.06 0.68 20.31
N LEU A 172 30.27 1.25 20.19
CA LEU A 172 31.30 0.86 19.22
C LEU A 172 31.57 -0.64 19.18
N GLY A 173 31.85 -1.24 20.34
CA GLY A 173 32.14 -2.68 20.43
C GLY A 173 30.99 -3.56 19.94
N ASN A 174 29.75 -3.21 20.30
CA ASN A 174 28.54 -3.94 19.91
C ASN A 174 28.24 -3.80 18.41
N ASP A 175 28.44 -2.60 17.85
CA ASP A 175 28.20 -2.32 16.44
C ASP A 175 29.26 -2.97 15.54
N LEU A 176 30.53 -2.93 15.95
CA LEU A 176 31.63 -3.61 15.25
C LEU A 176 31.45 -5.14 15.28
N ALA A 177 31.09 -5.71 16.43
CA ALA A 177 30.80 -7.13 16.55
C ALA A 177 29.59 -7.54 15.69
N ALA A 178 28.54 -6.72 15.66
CA ALA A 178 27.37 -6.96 14.82
C ALA A 178 27.72 -6.94 13.33
N PHE A 179 28.51 -5.95 12.88
CA PHE A 179 29.01 -5.87 11.51
C PHE A 179 29.81 -7.11 11.10
N LYS A 180 30.82 -7.48 11.90
CA LYS A 180 31.67 -8.66 11.65
C LYS A 180 30.85 -9.95 11.59
N ARG A 181 29.89 -10.12 12.51
CA ARG A 181 28.99 -11.29 12.52
C ARG A 181 28.13 -11.40 11.27
N ILE A 182 27.60 -10.29 10.77
CA ILE A 182 26.76 -10.26 9.55
C ILE A 182 27.62 -10.56 8.31
N LEU A 183 28.83 -10.00 8.25
CA LEU A 183 29.77 -10.31 7.16
C LEU A 183 30.22 -11.78 7.16
N SER A 184 30.49 -12.36 8.33
CA SER A 184 30.91 -13.76 8.45
C SER A 184 29.79 -14.78 8.25
N ALA A 185 28.52 -14.34 8.26
CA ALA A 185 27.39 -15.21 8.03
C ALA A 185 27.40 -15.77 6.58
N ARG A 186 26.61 -16.81 6.33
CA ARG A 186 26.45 -17.32 4.96
C ARG A 186 25.80 -16.22 4.09
N PRO A 187 26.32 -15.95 2.87
CA PRO A 187 25.69 -14.99 1.96
C PRO A 187 24.20 -15.35 1.75
N PRO A 188 23.31 -14.35 1.69
CA PRO A 188 21.90 -14.60 1.39
C PRO A 188 21.78 -15.25 0.02
N LYS A 189 20.86 -16.19 -0.14
CA LYS A 189 20.52 -16.72 -1.46
C LYS A 189 19.85 -15.60 -2.26
N ASN A 190 20.15 -15.49 -3.55
CA ASN A 190 19.41 -14.61 -4.44
C ASN A 190 17.93 -14.99 -4.38
N GLY A 191 17.08 -14.02 -4.01
CA GLY A 191 15.64 -14.19 -4.02
C GLY A 191 15.10 -14.17 -5.45
N SER A 192 13.81 -14.48 -5.56
CA SER A 192 13.05 -14.25 -6.79
C SER A 192 11.95 -13.25 -6.52
N PHE A 193 11.48 -12.59 -7.57
CA PHE A 193 10.33 -11.70 -7.53
C PHE A 193 9.44 -11.96 -8.74
N SER A 194 8.16 -11.69 -8.59
CA SER A 194 7.15 -11.89 -9.63
C SER A 194 6.06 -10.82 -9.56
N GLY A 195 5.38 -10.65 -10.69
CA GLY A 195 4.24 -9.76 -10.85
C GLY A 195 3.00 -10.52 -11.33
N ASP A 196 1.84 -9.87 -11.28
CA ASP A 196 0.62 -10.41 -11.90
C ASP A 196 0.76 -10.51 -13.42
N ALA A 197 0.18 -11.56 -14.02
CA ALA A 197 0.16 -11.77 -15.47
C ALA A 197 -0.57 -10.63 -16.22
N GLY A 198 -1.48 -9.93 -15.54
CA GLY A 198 -2.16 -8.75 -16.10
C GLY A 198 -1.26 -7.52 -16.25
N GLY A 199 -0.05 -7.54 -15.69
CA GLY A 199 0.89 -6.43 -15.75
C GLY A 199 0.46 -5.22 -14.93
N PHE A 200 1.10 -4.09 -15.21
CA PHE A 200 0.82 -2.82 -14.56
C PHE A 200 -0.48 -2.18 -15.07
N LYS A 201 -1.29 -1.65 -14.14
CA LYS A 201 -2.49 -0.86 -14.43
C LYS A 201 -2.26 0.59 -14.07
N SER A 202 -2.76 1.50 -14.92
CA SER A 202 -2.72 2.94 -14.64
C SER A 202 -3.92 3.38 -13.78
N ASN A 203 -3.73 4.43 -12.99
CA ASN A 203 -4.82 5.15 -12.31
C ASN A 203 -5.60 6.09 -13.25
N PHE A 204 -5.14 6.27 -14.50
CA PHE A 204 -5.85 6.97 -15.57
C PHE A 204 -6.35 6.00 -16.65
N THR A 205 -7.48 6.35 -17.28
CA THR A 205 -7.74 5.86 -18.63
C THR A 205 -6.95 6.70 -19.63
N LYS A 206 -6.63 6.13 -20.82
CA LYS A 206 -5.94 6.87 -21.88
C LYS A 206 -6.69 8.15 -22.29
N ALA A 207 -8.02 8.09 -22.35
CA ALA A 207 -8.86 9.23 -22.70
C ALA A 207 -8.79 10.34 -21.64
N ASP A 208 -8.85 9.99 -20.36
CA ASP A 208 -8.79 10.97 -19.27
C ASP A 208 -7.42 11.66 -19.21
N TYR A 209 -6.34 10.92 -19.46
CA TYR A 209 -4.99 11.49 -19.48
C TYR A 209 -4.80 12.50 -20.64
N ILE A 210 -5.27 12.15 -21.84
CA ILE A 210 -5.26 13.06 -23.01
C ILE A 210 -6.06 14.32 -22.72
N ASN A 211 -7.27 14.18 -22.17
CA ASN A 211 -8.12 15.32 -21.82
C ASN A 211 -7.48 16.23 -20.75
N ALA A 212 -6.75 15.66 -19.79
CA ALA A 212 -6.00 16.45 -18.81
C ALA A 212 -4.88 17.26 -19.48
N ILE A 213 -4.17 16.70 -20.45
CA ILE A 213 -3.12 17.42 -21.20
C ILE A 213 -3.73 18.58 -22.00
N ASP A 214 -4.85 18.38 -22.68
CA ASP A 214 -5.50 19.47 -23.43
C ASP A 214 -5.90 20.63 -22.51
N LYS A 215 -6.44 20.35 -21.33
CA LYS A 215 -6.72 21.39 -20.33
C LYS A 215 -5.48 22.08 -19.80
N ILE A 216 -4.38 21.36 -19.63
CA ILE A 216 -3.08 21.97 -19.25
C ILE A 216 -2.61 22.92 -20.36
N ARG A 217 -2.80 22.57 -21.64
CA ARG A 217 -2.47 23.46 -22.77
C ARG A 217 -3.34 24.71 -22.78
N GLU A 218 -4.61 24.63 -22.38
CA GLU A 218 -5.47 25.80 -22.18
C GLU A 218 -4.91 26.73 -21.08
N TYR A 219 -4.46 26.17 -19.95
CA TYR A 219 -3.80 26.95 -18.89
C TYR A 219 -2.51 27.64 -19.38
N ILE A 220 -1.72 26.95 -20.22
CA ILE A 220 -0.51 27.53 -20.81
C ILE A 220 -0.88 28.66 -21.78
N ALA A 221 -1.87 28.44 -22.65
CA ALA A 221 -2.35 29.42 -23.62
C ALA A 221 -2.92 30.69 -22.93
N ALA A 222 -3.55 30.52 -21.78
CA ALA A 222 -4.04 31.61 -20.93
C ALA A 222 -2.93 32.34 -20.15
N GLY A 223 -1.67 31.87 -20.24
CA GLY A 223 -0.52 32.49 -19.57
C GLY A 223 -0.41 32.18 -18.08
N HIS A 224 -1.11 31.16 -17.57
CA HIS A 224 -1.04 30.79 -16.14
C HIS A 224 0.31 30.13 -15.80
N VAL A 225 0.84 29.33 -16.72
CA VAL A 225 2.07 28.54 -16.56
C VAL A 225 2.79 28.41 -17.90
N TYR A 226 4.10 28.20 -17.86
CA TYR A 226 4.91 27.87 -19.04
C TYR A 226 5.03 26.36 -19.25
N GLN A 227 5.05 25.61 -18.15
CA GLN A 227 5.19 24.15 -18.17
C GLN A 227 4.54 23.53 -16.92
N VAL A 228 3.89 22.37 -17.11
CA VAL A 228 3.39 21.51 -16.03
C VAL A 228 3.95 20.11 -16.21
N ASN A 229 4.63 19.55 -15.21
CA ASN A 229 5.00 18.14 -15.25
C ASN A 229 3.81 17.31 -14.79
N MET A 230 3.08 16.68 -15.72
CA MET A 230 1.91 15.84 -15.44
C MET A 230 2.32 14.37 -15.37
N SER A 231 1.72 13.60 -14.46
CA SER A 231 2.06 12.18 -14.29
C SER A 231 0.84 11.27 -14.13
N GLN A 232 1.07 9.98 -14.36
CA GLN A 232 0.14 8.92 -14.01
C GLN A 232 0.86 7.84 -13.19
N ARG A 233 0.11 7.16 -12.33
CA ARG A 233 0.60 6.09 -11.48
C ARG A 233 0.29 4.73 -12.09
N PHE A 234 1.27 3.84 -12.06
CA PHE A 234 1.17 2.45 -12.41
C PHE A 234 1.28 1.57 -11.16
N GLU A 235 0.43 0.56 -11.05
CA GLU A 235 0.48 -0.44 -9.98
C GLU A 235 0.28 -1.87 -10.48
N MET A 236 0.89 -2.82 -9.78
CA MET A 236 0.74 -4.26 -10.01
C MET A 236 0.89 -4.99 -8.68
N ASP A 237 0.26 -6.16 -8.53
CA ASP A 237 0.56 -7.04 -7.40
C ASP A 237 2.01 -7.53 -7.48
N PHE A 238 2.70 -7.57 -6.35
CA PHE A 238 4.12 -7.89 -6.22
C PHE A 238 4.32 -8.95 -5.15
N GLU A 239 5.13 -9.96 -5.49
CA GLU A 239 5.56 -10.98 -4.54
C GLU A 239 7.05 -11.29 -4.71
N GLY A 240 7.73 -11.52 -3.60
CA GLY A 240 9.11 -11.95 -3.56
C GLY A 240 10.06 -10.91 -2.98
N ASP A 241 11.34 -11.03 -3.31
CA ASP A 241 12.43 -10.25 -2.71
C ASP A 241 12.64 -8.92 -3.44
N THR A 242 12.42 -7.82 -2.72
CA THR A 242 12.59 -6.45 -3.21
C THR A 242 14.05 -6.09 -3.44
N PHE A 243 15.00 -6.66 -2.68
CA PHE A 243 16.42 -6.41 -2.91
C PHE A 243 16.90 -7.09 -4.20
N SER A 244 16.39 -8.28 -4.52
CA SER A 244 16.63 -8.93 -5.81
C SER A 244 16.09 -8.11 -7.00
N LEU A 245 14.96 -7.41 -6.83
CA LEU A 245 14.47 -6.43 -7.82
C LEU A 245 15.47 -5.27 -8.00
N PHE A 246 15.91 -4.66 -6.89
CA PHE A 246 16.94 -3.61 -6.91
C PHE A 246 18.22 -4.04 -7.61
N LYS A 247 18.76 -5.23 -7.26
CA LYS A 247 19.96 -5.81 -7.88
C LYS A 247 19.77 -6.06 -9.37
N THR A 248 18.61 -6.56 -9.78
CA THR A 248 18.29 -6.78 -11.21
C THR A 248 18.28 -5.46 -11.98
N LEU A 249 17.65 -4.42 -11.42
CA LEU A 249 17.61 -3.09 -12.04
C LEU A 249 19.01 -2.46 -12.15
N TYR A 250 19.81 -2.56 -11.09
CA TYR A 250 21.19 -2.06 -11.08
C TYR A 250 22.04 -2.69 -12.18
N ASN A 251 21.96 -4.02 -12.34
CA ASN A 251 22.74 -4.74 -13.34
C ASN A 251 22.26 -4.47 -14.79
N ASN A 252 20.97 -4.17 -14.99
CA ASN A 252 20.41 -4.00 -16.34
C ASN A 252 20.69 -2.61 -16.94
N ASN A 253 20.60 -1.54 -16.14
CA ASN A 253 20.74 -0.17 -16.65
C ASN A 253 21.25 0.80 -15.56
N PRO A 254 22.55 0.78 -15.24
CA PRO A 254 23.13 1.61 -14.19
C PRO A 254 23.03 3.13 -14.48
N ALA A 255 21.98 3.78 -13.99
CA ALA A 255 21.87 5.23 -13.73
C ALA A 255 22.83 5.73 -12.62
N PRO A 256 23.13 7.05 -12.58
CA PRO A 256 24.04 7.64 -11.59
C PRO A 256 23.56 7.55 -10.15
N PHE A 257 22.25 7.49 -9.88
CA PHE A 257 21.71 7.45 -8.52
C PHE A 257 20.75 6.26 -8.31
N PHE A 258 21.25 5.21 -7.67
CA PHE A 258 20.44 4.08 -7.21
C PHE A 258 20.17 4.16 -5.73
N ALA A 259 18.97 3.75 -5.33
CA ALA A 259 18.64 3.61 -3.93
C ALA A 259 17.79 2.36 -3.68
N TYR A 260 18.10 1.67 -2.59
CA TYR A 260 17.22 0.73 -1.91
C TYR A 260 17.01 1.20 -0.48
N ILE A 261 15.76 1.36 -0.05
CA ILE A 261 15.43 1.71 1.35
C ILE A 261 14.43 0.68 1.85
N ASN A 262 14.78 -0.01 2.94
CA ASN A 262 13.83 -0.84 3.68
C ASN A 262 13.23 -0.02 4.83
N ALA A 263 12.09 0.62 4.62
CA ALA A 263 11.42 1.43 5.64
C ALA A 263 10.47 0.60 6.54
N GLY A 264 10.70 -0.72 6.63
CA GLY A 264 9.89 -1.63 7.42
C GLY A 264 8.63 -2.06 6.67
N ASN A 265 7.55 -1.27 6.76
CA ASN A 265 6.26 -1.61 6.13
C ASN A 265 6.21 -1.34 4.63
N HIS A 266 7.19 -0.62 4.08
CA HIS A 266 7.36 -0.37 2.65
C HIS A 266 8.83 -0.38 2.26
N GLN A 267 9.10 -0.64 0.98
CA GLN A 267 10.45 -0.61 0.41
C GLN A 267 10.50 0.31 -0.80
N ILE A 268 11.61 1.01 -0.97
CA ILE A 268 11.87 1.89 -2.10
C ILE A 268 12.97 1.28 -2.96
N VAL A 269 12.78 1.31 -4.28
CA VAL A 269 13.77 0.93 -5.29
C VAL A 269 13.86 2.04 -6.33
N SER A 270 15.01 2.70 -6.44
CA SER A 270 15.21 3.87 -7.30
C SER A 270 16.35 3.68 -8.30
N THR A 271 16.19 4.24 -9.50
CA THR A 271 17.15 4.23 -10.61
C THR A 271 17.27 5.63 -11.24
N SER A 272 17.37 6.65 -10.39
CA SER A 272 17.25 8.04 -10.80
C SER A 272 18.44 8.51 -11.65
N PRO A 273 18.18 9.21 -12.77
CA PRO A 273 19.23 9.83 -13.58
C PRO A 273 19.61 11.24 -13.10
N GLU A 274 18.82 11.89 -12.24
CA GLU A 274 18.90 13.33 -12.01
C GLU A 274 19.25 13.66 -10.56
N ARG A 275 20.31 14.46 -10.39
CA ARG A 275 20.68 15.04 -9.08
C ARG A 275 19.77 16.21 -8.79
N PHE A 276 19.14 16.19 -7.63
CA PHE A 276 18.42 17.34 -7.09
C PHE A 276 19.40 18.38 -6.56
N LEU A 277 20.17 18.02 -5.53
CA LEU A 277 21.09 18.90 -4.83
C LEU A 277 22.31 18.13 -4.35
N LEU A 278 23.49 18.73 -4.52
CA LEU A 278 24.72 18.37 -3.83
C LEU A 278 25.17 19.57 -3.01
N GLN A 279 25.48 19.35 -1.74
CA GLN A 279 26.12 20.30 -0.85
C GLN A 279 27.42 19.72 -0.32
N THR A 280 28.49 20.51 -0.35
CA THR A 280 29.76 20.20 0.31
C THR A 280 30.26 21.45 1.02
N GLY A 281 30.10 21.48 2.34
CA GLY A 281 30.26 22.68 3.14
C GLY A 281 29.28 23.76 2.65
N GLN A 282 29.80 24.90 2.23
CA GLN A 282 29.00 26.01 1.68
C GLN A 282 28.77 25.90 0.16
N ARG A 283 29.43 24.99 -0.56
CA ARG A 283 29.24 24.86 -2.01
C ARG A 283 27.98 24.07 -2.28
N VAL A 284 27.09 24.62 -3.10
CA VAL A 284 25.87 23.94 -3.57
C VAL A 284 25.92 23.73 -5.08
N GLU A 285 25.34 22.63 -5.54
CA GLU A 285 25.24 22.27 -6.96
C GLU A 285 23.89 21.61 -7.25
N THR A 286 23.32 21.90 -8.40
CA THR A 286 22.17 21.17 -8.98
C THR A 286 22.42 20.88 -10.47
N ARG A 287 21.88 19.76 -10.96
CA ARG A 287 22.12 19.27 -12.33
C ARG A 287 20.81 18.94 -13.05
N PRO A 288 20.07 19.95 -13.54
CA PRO A 288 18.87 19.71 -14.33
C PRO A 288 19.18 18.94 -15.62
N ILE A 289 18.25 18.05 -15.98
CA ILE A 289 18.30 17.30 -17.23
C ILE A 289 17.10 17.67 -18.11
N LYS A 290 17.37 18.02 -19.37
CA LYS A 290 16.33 18.15 -20.41
C LYS A 290 16.86 17.64 -21.75
N GLY A 291 15.94 17.16 -22.58
CA GLY A 291 16.28 16.56 -23.87
C GLY A 291 16.93 15.18 -23.74
N THR A 292 16.39 14.24 -24.50
CA THR A 292 16.87 12.86 -24.53
C THR A 292 16.91 12.36 -25.96
N ARG A 293 17.98 11.65 -26.33
CA ARG A 293 18.02 10.86 -27.57
C ARG A 293 18.52 9.45 -27.26
N PRO A 294 18.05 8.41 -27.97
CA PRO A 294 18.60 7.06 -27.82
C PRO A 294 20.06 7.02 -28.27
N ARG A 295 20.81 6.02 -27.82
CA ARG A 295 22.11 5.69 -28.40
C ARG A 295 21.92 5.12 -29.81
N GLY A 296 22.86 5.44 -30.70
CA GLY A 296 22.84 4.95 -32.08
C GLY A 296 23.24 3.49 -32.18
N LYS A 297 22.67 2.76 -33.14
CA LYS A 297 23.04 1.36 -33.41
C LYS A 297 24.44 1.23 -34.05
N THR A 298 24.99 2.32 -34.56
CA THR A 298 26.33 2.41 -35.15
C THR A 298 27.05 3.67 -34.65
N PRO A 299 28.39 3.72 -34.64
CA PRO A 299 29.14 4.91 -34.20
C PRO A 299 28.77 6.18 -34.96
N ALA A 300 28.49 6.08 -36.27
CA ALA A 300 28.07 7.20 -37.09
C ALA A 300 26.66 7.72 -36.69
N GLN A 301 25.71 6.81 -36.48
CA GLN A 301 24.38 7.17 -35.98
C GLN A 301 24.43 7.75 -34.57
N ASP A 302 25.26 7.18 -33.68
CA ASP A 302 25.40 7.63 -32.29
C ASP A 302 25.93 9.08 -32.23
N LYS A 303 26.96 9.37 -33.02
CA LYS A 303 27.50 10.73 -33.16
C LYS A 303 26.50 11.69 -33.78
N LYS A 304 25.68 11.23 -34.73
CA LYS A 304 24.61 12.03 -35.34
C LYS A 304 23.54 12.40 -34.31
N LEU A 305 23.02 11.43 -33.57
CA LEU A 305 22.00 11.63 -32.54
C LEU A 305 22.48 12.57 -31.42
N GLY A 306 23.74 12.42 -30.98
CA GLY A 306 24.34 13.34 -30.00
C GLY A 306 24.46 14.78 -30.52
N ARG A 307 24.83 14.95 -31.80
CA ARG A 307 24.87 16.27 -32.45
C ARG A 307 23.47 16.87 -32.62
N GLU A 308 22.50 16.08 -33.06
CA GLU A 308 21.10 16.48 -33.22
C GLU A 308 20.53 16.98 -31.88
N LEU A 309 20.78 16.27 -30.78
CA LEU A 309 20.36 16.71 -29.45
C LEU A 309 21.03 18.03 -29.05
N LYS A 310 22.36 18.13 -29.20
CA LYS A 310 23.12 19.34 -28.84
C LYS A 310 22.72 20.58 -29.65
N GLN A 311 22.21 20.40 -30.87
CA GLN A 311 21.79 21.47 -31.78
C GLN A 311 20.28 21.75 -31.74
N SER A 312 19.52 20.99 -30.95
CA SER A 312 18.07 21.14 -30.85
C SER A 312 17.70 22.43 -30.13
N LYS A 313 17.06 23.36 -30.85
CA LYS A 313 16.58 24.64 -30.30
C LYS A 313 15.47 24.43 -29.26
N LYS A 314 14.62 23.42 -29.44
CA LYS A 314 13.55 23.08 -28.49
C LYS A 314 14.14 22.63 -27.16
N ASP A 315 15.04 21.65 -27.21
CA ASP A 315 15.67 21.08 -26.00
C ASP A 315 16.52 22.15 -25.26
N ASP A 316 17.18 23.06 -25.99
CA ASP A 316 17.91 24.20 -25.41
C ASP A 316 16.99 25.21 -24.71
N ALA A 317 15.85 25.54 -25.31
CA ALA A 317 14.89 26.47 -24.72
C ALA A 317 14.30 25.91 -23.41
N GLU A 318 13.87 24.64 -23.43
CA GLU A 318 13.38 23.96 -22.23
C GLU A 318 14.45 23.88 -21.14
N LEU A 319 15.68 23.48 -21.49
CA LEU A 319 16.77 23.41 -20.51
C LEU A 319 17.10 24.77 -19.92
N SER A 320 17.14 25.81 -20.75
CA SER A 320 17.46 27.18 -20.31
C SER A 320 16.41 27.72 -19.32
N MET A 321 15.12 27.50 -19.60
CA MET A 321 14.04 27.85 -18.68
C MET A 321 14.20 27.16 -17.31
N ILE A 322 14.54 25.87 -17.30
CA ILE A 322 14.77 25.13 -16.04
C ILE A 322 16.03 25.63 -15.33
N VAL A 323 17.10 25.92 -16.05
CA VAL A 323 18.31 26.50 -15.45
C VAL A 323 17.99 27.82 -14.77
N ASP A 324 17.18 28.68 -15.37
CA ASP A 324 16.78 29.95 -14.75
C ASP A 324 15.89 29.74 -13.52
N LEU A 325 14.96 28.78 -13.55
CA LEU A 325 14.17 28.40 -12.37
C LEU A 325 15.09 27.94 -11.22
N LEU A 326 16.05 27.06 -11.51
CA LEU A 326 16.95 26.53 -10.48
C LEU A 326 17.95 27.57 -9.96
N ARG A 327 18.40 28.51 -10.81
CA ARG A 327 19.18 29.68 -10.39
C ARG A 327 18.38 30.54 -9.42
N ASN A 328 17.09 30.77 -9.69
CA ASN A 328 16.20 31.48 -8.78
C ASN A 328 16.06 30.74 -7.45
N ASP A 329 15.80 29.44 -7.50
CA ASP A 329 15.57 28.61 -6.32
C ASP A 329 16.79 28.58 -5.38
N ILE A 330 17.99 28.25 -5.88
CA ILE A 330 19.19 28.27 -5.02
C ILE A 330 19.62 29.70 -4.67
N GLY A 331 19.30 30.68 -5.52
CA GLY A 331 19.59 32.09 -5.30
C GLY A 331 18.91 32.70 -4.08
N LYS A 332 17.81 32.11 -3.60
CA LYS A 332 17.12 32.54 -2.36
C LYS A 332 17.97 32.36 -1.11
N VAL A 333 18.96 31.46 -1.14
CA VAL A 333 19.78 31.06 0.03
C VAL A 333 21.28 31.11 -0.23
N CYS A 334 21.70 31.55 -1.42
CA CYS A 334 23.11 31.70 -1.78
C CYS A 334 23.55 33.16 -1.70
N SER A 335 24.81 33.40 -1.35
CA SER A 335 25.38 34.75 -1.33
C SER A 335 25.26 35.41 -2.71
N VAL A 336 24.97 36.71 -2.72
CA VAL A 336 24.78 37.51 -3.93
C VAL A 336 25.99 37.37 -4.87
N GLY A 337 25.74 37.13 -6.16
CA GLY A 337 26.78 36.97 -7.19
C GLY A 337 27.53 35.63 -7.17
N SER A 338 27.23 34.73 -6.22
CA SER A 338 27.84 33.39 -6.17
C SER A 338 27.20 32.37 -7.12
N VAL A 339 25.92 32.56 -7.47
CA VAL A 339 25.16 31.63 -8.32
C VAL A 339 25.60 31.75 -9.78
N ARG A 340 26.15 30.67 -10.34
CA ARG A 340 26.70 30.62 -11.70
C ARG A 340 26.31 29.33 -12.41
N VAL A 341 26.08 29.44 -13.72
CA VAL A 341 25.97 28.28 -14.62
C VAL A 341 27.38 27.90 -15.04
N MET A 342 27.90 26.80 -14.50
CA MET A 342 29.26 26.35 -14.74
C MET A 342 29.40 25.68 -16.10
N GLU A 343 28.40 24.88 -16.47
CA GLU A 343 28.30 24.25 -17.77
C GLU A 343 26.85 24.35 -18.26
N HIS A 344 26.66 24.70 -19.53
CA HIS A 344 25.34 24.73 -20.17
C HIS A 344 25.33 23.80 -21.37
N LYS A 345 24.31 22.93 -21.47
CA LYS A 345 24.17 21.92 -22.55
C LYS A 345 25.37 20.96 -22.66
N ARG A 346 25.87 20.49 -21.52
CA ARG A 346 26.82 19.37 -21.50
C ARG A 346 26.10 18.12 -21.98
N LEU A 347 26.63 17.49 -23.04
CA LEU A 347 26.10 16.23 -23.54
C LEU A 347 26.67 15.09 -22.70
N GLU A 348 25.82 14.38 -21.97
CA GLU A 348 26.21 13.21 -21.19
C GLU A 348 25.73 11.92 -21.86
N ALA A 349 26.66 10.99 -22.06
CA ALA A 349 26.41 9.71 -22.66
C ALA A 349 26.14 8.66 -21.57
N TYR A 350 24.94 8.10 -21.58
CA TYR A 350 24.57 6.96 -20.74
C TYR A 350 24.58 5.68 -21.59
N GLN A 351 24.37 4.54 -20.95
CA GLN A 351 24.36 3.26 -21.64
C GLN A 351 23.36 3.20 -22.80
N ASN A 352 22.15 3.75 -22.61
CA ASN A 352 21.06 3.64 -23.57
C ASN A 352 20.59 4.97 -24.18
N VAL A 353 20.98 6.10 -23.61
CA VAL A 353 20.54 7.44 -24.05
C VAL A 353 21.64 8.49 -23.93
N PHE A 354 21.49 9.60 -24.64
CA PHE A 354 22.15 10.88 -24.36
C PHE A 354 21.18 11.80 -23.60
N HIS A 355 21.73 12.59 -22.68
CA HIS A 355 21.03 13.68 -21.99
C HIS A 355 21.78 15.00 -22.16
N LEU A 356 21.05 16.12 -22.22
CA LEU A 356 21.66 17.44 -21.98
C LEU A 356 21.52 17.79 -20.52
N VAL A 357 22.65 18.14 -19.93
CA VAL A 357 22.78 18.50 -18.52
C VAL A 357 23.38 19.89 -18.45
N SER A 358 22.87 20.69 -17.52
CA SER A 358 23.51 21.94 -17.12
C SER A 358 23.89 21.85 -15.66
N ILE A 359 24.98 22.51 -15.28
CA ILE A 359 25.49 22.51 -13.91
C ILE A 359 25.35 23.92 -13.37
N VAL A 360 24.50 24.08 -12.36
CA VAL A 360 24.32 25.36 -11.64
C VAL A 360 24.93 25.22 -10.26
N GLN A 361 25.82 26.14 -9.90
CA GLN A 361 26.49 26.16 -8.60
C GLN A 361 26.27 27.49 -7.90
N GLY A 362 26.32 27.46 -6.58
CA GLY A 362 26.29 28.64 -5.73
C GLY A 362 27.10 28.43 -4.46
N LYS A 363 27.24 29.50 -3.69
CA LYS A 363 27.78 29.45 -2.33
C LYS A 363 26.66 29.82 -1.36
N LEU A 364 26.32 28.89 -0.47
CA LEU A 364 25.31 29.08 0.57
C LEU A 364 25.68 30.30 1.42
N ASP A 365 24.69 31.13 1.73
CA ASP A 365 24.92 32.38 2.43
C ASP A 365 25.25 32.17 3.91
N HIS A 366 25.91 33.16 4.52
CA HIS A 366 26.32 33.05 5.91
C HIS A 366 25.09 32.93 6.83
N GLY A 367 24.96 31.79 7.51
CA GLY A 367 23.86 31.51 8.44
C GLY A 367 22.72 30.65 7.85
N CYS A 368 22.74 30.38 6.54
CA CYS A 368 21.87 29.37 5.93
C CYS A 368 22.44 27.96 6.12
N ASP A 369 21.56 26.97 6.30
CA ASP A 369 21.92 25.55 6.44
C ASP A 369 21.31 24.66 5.33
N SER A 370 21.59 23.36 5.37
CA SER A 370 21.04 22.38 4.41
C SER A 370 19.51 22.37 4.40
N VAL A 371 18.86 22.70 5.53
CA VAL A 371 17.40 22.74 5.62
C VAL A 371 16.85 24.00 4.96
N ASP A 372 17.52 25.15 5.07
CA ASP A 372 17.14 26.35 4.30
C ASP A 372 17.23 26.09 2.79
N LEU A 373 18.30 25.41 2.35
CA LEU A 373 18.46 24.99 0.96
C LEU A 373 17.31 24.09 0.49
N LEU A 374 16.91 23.10 1.31
CA LEU A 374 15.76 22.26 1.00
C LEU A 374 14.45 23.06 0.93
N LYS A 375 14.15 23.89 1.95
CA LYS A 375 12.92 24.71 1.96
C LYS A 375 12.82 25.63 0.75
N ALA A 376 13.95 26.21 0.30
CA ALA A 376 13.98 27.15 -0.83
C ALA A 376 13.77 26.47 -2.20
N THR A 377 14.15 25.20 -2.33
CA THR A 377 14.28 24.51 -3.62
C THR A 377 13.27 23.39 -3.82
N PHE A 378 12.71 22.82 -2.75
CA PHE A 378 11.82 21.66 -2.80
C PHE A 378 10.36 22.05 -3.14
N PRO A 379 9.61 21.25 -3.92
CA PRO A 379 10.10 20.12 -4.73
C PRO A 379 10.92 20.62 -5.93
N GLY A 380 11.72 19.72 -6.51
CA GLY A 380 12.64 20.04 -7.60
C GLY A 380 11.96 20.76 -8.78
N GLY A 381 12.46 21.93 -9.15
CA GLY A 381 11.85 22.77 -10.19
C GLY A 381 11.77 22.09 -11.57
N SER A 382 12.82 21.31 -11.94
CA SER A 382 12.93 20.61 -13.24
C SER A 382 11.81 19.58 -13.51
N ILE A 383 11.19 19.10 -12.44
CA ILE A 383 10.24 17.98 -12.38
C ILE A 383 8.91 18.37 -11.75
N THR A 384 8.69 19.67 -11.53
CA THR A 384 7.40 20.23 -11.13
C THR A 384 6.83 21.05 -12.28
N GLY A 385 7.51 22.14 -12.65
CA GLY A 385 7.15 23.05 -13.72
C GLY A 385 7.29 24.52 -13.30
N CYS A 386 6.81 25.44 -14.14
CA CYS A 386 7.07 26.88 -13.97
C CYS A 386 5.85 27.72 -14.36
N PRO A 387 5.41 28.69 -13.52
CA PRO A 387 5.84 28.96 -12.14
C PRO A 387 5.46 27.86 -11.14
N LYS A 388 6.36 27.51 -10.21
CA LYS A 388 6.26 26.32 -9.36
C LYS A 388 4.93 26.19 -8.60
N ILE A 389 4.50 27.23 -7.89
CA ILE A 389 3.28 27.19 -7.07
C ILE A 389 2.04 26.92 -7.93
N ARG A 390 1.83 27.71 -9.00
CA ARG A 390 0.67 27.56 -9.88
C ARG A 390 0.66 26.19 -10.57
N THR A 391 1.83 25.69 -10.95
CA THR A 391 1.93 24.33 -11.49
C THR A 391 1.50 23.27 -10.48
N MET A 392 1.86 23.39 -9.20
CA MET A 392 1.44 22.42 -8.17
C MET A 392 -0.07 22.43 -7.92
N GLU A 393 -0.73 23.59 -8.04
CA GLU A 393 -2.21 23.69 -7.99
C GLU A 393 -2.86 22.93 -9.16
N ILE A 394 -2.33 23.10 -10.37
CA ILE A 394 -2.81 22.40 -11.57
C ILE A 394 -2.56 20.88 -11.47
N ILE A 395 -1.43 20.47 -10.90
CA ILE A 395 -1.14 19.05 -10.64
C ILE A 395 -2.18 18.44 -9.70
N ASP A 396 -2.52 19.11 -8.59
CA ASP A 396 -3.54 18.63 -7.64
C ASP A 396 -4.93 18.55 -8.29
N GLU A 397 -5.28 19.47 -9.20
CA GLU A 397 -6.55 19.45 -9.93
C GLU A 397 -6.70 18.21 -10.83
N PHE A 398 -5.62 17.76 -11.47
CA PHE A 398 -5.70 16.70 -12.48
C PHE A 398 -5.24 15.33 -11.99
N GLU A 399 -4.25 15.23 -11.09
CA GLU A 399 -3.78 13.95 -10.58
C GLU A 399 -4.73 13.41 -9.50
N PRO A 400 -5.33 12.21 -9.67
CA PRO A 400 -6.33 11.70 -8.75
C PRO A 400 -5.73 11.26 -7.40
N ASP A 401 -4.44 10.94 -7.39
CA ASP A 401 -3.71 10.44 -6.23
C ASP A 401 -2.52 11.34 -5.90
N ARG A 402 -2.24 11.54 -4.61
CA ARG A 402 -1.00 12.21 -4.16
C ARG A 402 0.24 11.52 -4.69
N ARG A 403 1.31 12.25 -5.00
CA ARG A 403 2.52 11.66 -5.62
C ARG A 403 3.37 10.81 -4.67
N HIS A 404 3.32 11.06 -3.36
CA HIS A 404 4.26 10.49 -2.39
C HIS A 404 5.70 10.70 -2.83
N LEU A 405 6.49 9.62 -2.88
CA LEU A 405 7.90 9.72 -3.17
C LEU A 405 8.16 10.19 -4.59
N TYR A 406 7.27 9.96 -5.56
CA TYR A 406 7.51 10.40 -6.94
C TYR A 406 7.69 11.93 -7.00
N THR A 407 8.75 12.40 -7.67
CA THR A 407 9.16 13.82 -7.71
C THR A 407 9.57 14.42 -6.36
N GLY A 408 9.68 13.59 -5.31
CA GLY A 408 10.40 13.90 -4.09
C GLY A 408 11.91 13.73 -4.26
N SER A 409 12.60 13.35 -3.20
CA SER A 409 14.06 13.25 -3.17
C SER A 409 14.57 12.08 -2.33
N ILE A 410 15.68 11.47 -2.74
CA ILE A 410 16.32 10.32 -2.05
C ILE A 410 17.82 10.57 -1.93
N GLY A 411 18.41 10.28 -0.77
CA GLY A 411 19.85 10.34 -0.56
C GLY A 411 20.23 10.45 0.90
N TYR A 412 21.21 11.31 1.21
CA TYR A 412 21.68 11.51 2.58
C TYR A 412 21.88 12.99 2.93
N ILE A 413 21.78 13.30 4.22
CA ILE A 413 22.12 14.57 4.85
C ILE A 413 23.03 14.25 6.03
N SER A 414 24.32 14.57 5.93
CA SER A 414 25.29 14.24 6.96
C SER A 414 25.16 15.13 8.20
N PHE A 415 25.83 14.72 9.27
CA PHE A 415 26.05 15.57 10.43
C PHE A 415 27.32 16.45 10.30
N HIS A 416 27.97 16.49 9.14
CA HIS A 416 29.21 17.23 8.89
C HIS A 416 29.17 18.00 7.55
N ASP A 417 28.03 18.65 7.29
CA ASP A 417 27.81 19.62 6.20
C ASP A 417 27.98 19.10 4.76
N THR A 418 27.79 17.80 4.55
CA THR A 418 27.58 17.20 3.22
C THR A 418 26.14 16.71 3.03
N MET A 419 25.60 16.87 1.83
CA MET A 419 24.28 16.37 1.43
C MET A 419 24.33 16.01 -0.06
N ASP A 420 23.81 14.86 -0.45
CA ASP A 420 23.60 14.53 -1.87
C ASP A 420 22.24 13.85 -2.02
N LEU A 421 21.42 14.44 -2.87
CA LEU A 421 20.03 14.14 -3.02
C LEU A 421 19.71 14.02 -4.51
N SER A 422 19.11 12.90 -4.89
CA SER A 422 18.59 12.65 -6.24
C SER A 422 17.09 12.93 -6.28
N ILE A 423 16.59 13.35 -7.45
CA ILE A 423 15.14 13.42 -7.67
C ILE A 423 14.59 11.99 -7.68
N ALA A 424 13.48 11.74 -6.99
CA ALA A 424 12.81 10.45 -6.97
C ALA A 424 11.96 10.21 -8.24
N ILE A 425 12.64 9.95 -9.34
CA ILE A 425 12.07 9.51 -10.63
C ILE A 425 12.68 8.17 -11.03
N ARG A 426 11.94 7.39 -11.84
CA ARG A 426 12.25 5.97 -12.09
C ARG A 426 12.43 5.21 -10.77
N THR A 427 11.49 5.46 -9.87
CA THR A 427 11.45 4.95 -8.50
C THR A 427 10.16 4.18 -8.29
N ALA A 428 10.27 2.98 -7.72
CA ALA A 428 9.15 2.16 -7.31
C ALA A 428 9.06 2.07 -5.79
N THR A 429 7.83 2.10 -5.29
CA THR A 429 7.46 1.83 -3.90
C THR A 429 6.77 0.47 -3.84
N ILE A 430 7.29 -0.42 -3.00
CA ILE A 430 6.69 -1.72 -2.71
C ILE A 430 5.98 -1.60 -1.37
N TYR A 431 4.66 -1.81 -1.37
CA TYR A 431 3.81 -1.63 -0.20
C TYR A 431 2.57 -2.52 -0.30
N ASN A 432 2.17 -3.17 0.80
CA ASN A 432 0.99 -4.04 0.88
C ASN A 432 0.85 -5.06 -0.27
N GLY A 433 1.95 -5.74 -0.63
CA GLY A 433 1.96 -6.73 -1.71
C GLY A 433 1.76 -6.14 -3.10
N LYS A 434 2.02 -4.84 -3.28
CA LYS A 434 1.98 -4.14 -4.58
C LYS A 434 3.30 -3.46 -4.87
N ILE A 435 3.64 -3.35 -6.14
CA ILE A 435 4.67 -2.46 -6.66
C ILE A 435 3.99 -1.29 -7.38
N ILE A 436 4.38 -0.07 -6.99
CA ILE A 436 3.75 1.17 -7.41
C ILE A 436 4.85 2.12 -7.89
N PHE A 437 4.66 2.76 -9.05
CA PHE A 437 5.52 3.84 -9.50
C PHE A 437 4.73 4.84 -10.34
N SER A 438 5.20 6.08 -10.43
CA SER A 438 4.61 7.08 -11.32
C SER A 438 5.59 7.50 -12.40
N VAL A 439 5.03 7.95 -13.52
CA VAL A 439 5.77 8.46 -14.67
C VAL A 439 5.06 9.66 -15.25
N GLY A 440 5.84 10.65 -15.66
CA GLY A 440 5.33 11.91 -16.18
C GLY A 440 6.28 12.59 -17.15
N GLY A 441 5.80 13.69 -17.71
CA GLY A 441 6.45 14.52 -18.71
C GLY A 441 6.11 16.00 -18.54
N GLY A 442 7.03 16.87 -18.94
CA GLY A 442 6.83 18.31 -18.91
C GLY A 442 5.98 18.74 -20.10
N ILE A 443 4.72 19.09 -19.84
CA ILE A 443 3.78 19.57 -20.84
C ILE A 443 4.06 21.04 -21.13
N VAL A 444 4.28 21.35 -22.41
CA VAL A 444 4.42 22.71 -22.94
C VAL A 444 3.32 22.98 -23.96
N PHE A 445 3.21 24.21 -24.47
CA PHE A 445 2.16 24.59 -25.42
C PHE A 445 2.12 23.69 -26.67
N ASP A 446 3.30 23.35 -27.20
CA ASP A 446 3.49 22.52 -28.39
C ASP A 446 3.47 21.01 -28.11
N SER A 447 3.15 20.57 -26.89
CA SER A 447 3.02 19.15 -26.56
C SER A 447 1.82 18.54 -27.28
N ASP A 448 2.02 17.38 -27.91
CA ASP A 448 0.95 16.57 -28.46
C ASP A 448 0.42 15.59 -27.38
N PRO A 449 -0.88 15.60 -27.05
CA PRO A 449 -1.42 14.79 -25.97
C PRO A 449 -1.18 13.28 -26.09
N LEU A 450 -1.19 12.76 -27.32
CA LEU A 450 -1.00 11.33 -27.56
C LEU A 450 0.47 10.95 -27.38
N ASP A 451 1.39 11.75 -27.90
CA ASP A 451 2.84 11.53 -27.74
C ASP A 451 3.25 11.58 -26.26
N GLU A 452 2.72 12.53 -25.48
CA GLU A 452 3.00 12.64 -24.05
C GLU A 452 2.48 11.42 -23.27
N TYR A 453 1.29 10.91 -23.62
CA TYR A 453 0.79 9.65 -23.04
C TYR A 453 1.74 8.48 -23.35
N GLU A 454 2.13 8.30 -24.61
CA GLU A 454 3.04 7.20 -25.01
C GLU A 454 4.45 7.37 -24.38
N GLU A 455 4.91 8.61 -24.18
CA GLU A 455 6.17 8.89 -23.48
C GLU A 455 6.16 8.37 -22.03
N THR A 456 5.04 8.47 -21.32
CA THR A 456 4.95 7.90 -19.96
C THR A 456 5.09 6.38 -19.96
N ILE A 457 4.54 5.68 -20.98
CA ILE A 457 4.68 4.23 -21.14
C ILE A 457 6.14 3.88 -21.45
N HIS A 458 6.78 4.64 -22.34
CA HIS A 458 8.19 4.46 -22.69
C HIS A 458 9.14 4.67 -21.50
N LYS A 459 8.94 5.72 -20.71
CA LYS A 459 9.72 5.98 -19.49
C LYS A 459 9.47 4.92 -18.40
N GLY A 460 8.23 4.42 -18.28
CA GLY A 460 7.88 3.34 -17.34
C GLY A 460 8.49 1.98 -17.70
N ARG A 461 8.85 1.77 -18.98
CA ARG A 461 9.39 0.50 -19.50
C ARG A 461 10.58 -0.03 -18.68
N THR A 462 11.46 0.84 -18.18
CA THR A 462 12.61 0.43 -17.34
C THR A 462 12.18 -0.37 -16.10
N LEU A 463 11.07 0.00 -15.46
CA LEU A 463 10.53 -0.72 -14.30
C LEU A 463 9.59 -1.86 -14.69
N MET A 464 8.94 -1.78 -15.85
CA MET A 464 8.01 -2.82 -16.32
C MET A 464 8.74 -4.05 -16.88
N GLU A 465 9.84 -3.86 -17.62
CA GLU A 465 10.48 -4.96 -18.37
C GLU A 465 11.16 -6.01 -17.50
N VAL A 466 11.57 -5.66 -16.28
CA VAL A 466 12.18 -6.62 -15.34
C VAL A 466 11.23 -7.73 -14.89
N PHE A 467 9.93 -7.59 -15.18
CA PHE A 467 8.88 -8.58 -14.91
C PHE A 467 8.51 -9.44 -16.13
N LYS A 468 9.01 -9.15 -17.34
CA LYS A 468 8.75 -9.99 -18.53
C LYS A 468 9.23 -11.42 -18.28
N GLY A 469 8.34 -12.40 -18.42
CA GLY A 469 8.65 -13.81 -18.16
C GLY A 469 8.78 -14.19 -16.67
N LYS A 470 8.49 -13.25 -15.75
CA LYS A 470 8.36 -13.48 -14.30
C LYS A 470 6.91 -13.33 -13.83
N GLU A 471 5.99 -13.64 -14.73
CA GLU A 471 4.54 -13.58 -14.48
C GLU A 471 4.12 -14.75 -13.60
N LYS A 472 3.42 -14.46 -12.51
CA LYS A 472 2.67 -15.50 -11.79
C LYS A 472 1.50 -15.93 -12.68
N LYS A 473 1.16 -17.23 -12.71
CA LYS A 473 -0.07 -17.70 -13.39
C LYS A 473 -1.22 -16.79 -12.97
N SER A 474 -1.91 -16.20 -13.95
CA SER A 474 -2.96 -15.20 -13.73
C SER A 474 -3.82 -15.61 -12.54
N VAL A 475 -3.96 -14.72 -11.55
CA VAL A 475 -4.92 -14.95 -10.47
C VAL A 475 -6.27 -15.18 -11.14
N GLN A 476 -6.88 -16.34 -10.86
CA GLN A 476 -8.18 -16.67 -11.40
C GLN A 476 -9.15 -15.55 -11.00
N LYS A 477 -9.59 -14.75 -11.97
CA LYS A 477 -10.58 -13.71 -11.71
C LYS A 477 -11.87 -14.38 -11.26
N ASN A 478 -12.40 -13.92 -10.13
CA ASN A 478 -13.72 -14.33 -9.68
C ASN A 478 -14.78 -13.63 -10.52
N TYR A 479 -15.84 -14.34 -10.88
CA TYR A 479 -16.95 -13.82 -11.66
C TYR A 479 -18.21 -13.72 -10.80
N VAL A 480 -19.00 -12.70 -11.08
CA VAL A 480 -20.29 -12.43 -10.47
C VAL A 480 -21.32 -12.30 -11.58
N TRP A 481 -22.52 -12.85 -11.34
CA TRP A 481 -23.67 -12.53 -12.17
C TRP A 481 -24.32 -11.28 -11.60
N ILE A 482 -24.55 -10.26 -12.43
CA ILE A 482 -25.20 -9.00 -12.04
C ILE A 482 -26.15 -8.55 -13.16
N ASN A 483 -27.43 -8.36 -12.83
CA ASN A 483 -28.49 -7.93 -13.74
C ASN A 483 -28.46 -8.61 -15.13
N GLY A 484 -28.36 -9.95 -15.14
CA GLY A 484 -28.36 -10.73 -16.38
C GLY A 484 -26.99 -10.94 -17.03
N THR A 485 -25.92 -10.32 -16.53
CA THR A 485 -24.58 -10.42 -17.13
C THR A 485 -23.55 -11.04 -16.19
N LEU A 486 -22.69 -11.91 -16.71
CA LEU A 486 -21.50 -12.36 -16.00
C LEU A 486 -20.37 -11.35 -16.21
N LYS A 487 -19.88 -10.77 -15.11
CA LYS A 487 -18.73 -9.86 -15.11
C LYS A 487 -17.66 -10.40 -14.17
N SER A 488 -16.40 -10.07 -14.43
CA SER A 488 -15.37 -10.27 -13.41
C SER A 488 -15.63 -9.30 -12.24
N LEU A 489 -15.21 -9.68 -11.04
CA LEU A 489 -15.52 -8.91 -9.82
C LEU A 489 -15.02 -7.46 -9.90
N ASP A 490 -13.87 -7.23 -10.55
CA ASP A 490 -13.26 -5.92 -10.81
C ASP A 490 -14.03 -5.04 -11.82
N GLN A 491 -14.96 -5.64 -12.59
CA GLN A 491 -15.79 -4.95 -13.57
C GLN A 491 -17.27 -4.85 -13.15
N ALA A 492 -17.63 -5.45 -12.02
CA ALA A 492 -18.98 -5.38 -11.47
C ALA A 492 -19.11 -4.11 -10.62
N GLY A 493 -20.17 -3.34 -10.87
CA GLY A 493 -20.45 -2.11 -10.14
C GLY A 493 -21.93 -2.00 -9.80
N ILE A 494 -22.23 -1.30 -8.72
CA ILE A 494 -23.58 -0.90 -8.30
C ILE A 494 -23.62 0.64 -8.38
N PRO A 495 -24.70 1.27 -8.85
CA PRO A 495 -24.81 2.73 -8.85
C PRO A 495 -24.59 3.32 -7.45
N VAL A 496 -23.89 4.45 -7.35
CA VAL A 496 -23.69 5.15 -6.06
C VAL A 496 -25.00 5.68 -5.46
N ALA A 497 -26.02 5.85 -6.30
CA ALA A 497 -27.39 6.23 -5.92
C ALA A 497 -28.26 5.02 -5.50
N ASP A 498 -27.73 3.80 -5.53
CA ASP A 498 -28.48 2.60 -5.13
C ASP A 498 -28.83 2.66 -3.64
N GLN A 499 -30.12 2.59 -3.31
CA GLN A 499 -30.57 2.70 -1.91
C GLN A 499 -30.16 1.48 -1.04
N GLY A 500 -29.85 0.34 -1.66
CA GLY A 500 -29.22 -0.79 -1.00
C GLY A 500 -27.79 -0.49 -0.56
N PHE A 501 -27.03 0.24 -1.36
CA PHE A 501 -25.70 0.75 -0.99
C PHE A 501 -25.78 1.88 0.05
N GLN A 502 -26.68 2.86 -0.16
CA GLN A 502 -26.78 4.04 0.71
C GLN A 502 -27.40 3.75 2.08
N TYR A 503 -28.41 2.89 2.13
CA TYR A 503 -29.26 2.71 3.32
C TYR A 503 -29.46 1.24 3.72
N GLY A 504 -28.83 0.29 3.03
CA GLY A 504 -29.08 -1.14 3.27
C GLY A 504 -30.49 -1.57 2.81
N TYR A 505 -31.15 -0.82 1.93
CA TYR A 505 -32.48 -1.16 1.40
C TYR A 505 -32.41 -2.34 0.41
N GLY A 506 -32.28 -3.53 0.97
CA GLY A 506 -32.15 -4.77 0.22
C GLY A 506 -32.07 -5.99 1.12
N HIS A 507 -31.95 -7.17 0.51
CA HIS A 507 -31.91 -8.44 1.22
C HIS A 507 -31.06 -9.47 0.48
N PHE A 508 -30.68 -10.53 1.19
CA PHE A 508 -29.79 -11.54 0.65
C PHE A 508 -30.10 -12.95 1.15
N GLU A 509 -29.64 -13.94 0.38
CA GLU A 509 -29.58 -15.34 0.78
C GLU A 509 -28.14 -15.84 0.78
N THR A 510 -27.89 -16.90 1.55
CA THR A 510 -26.61 -17.62 1.52
C THR A 510 -26.91 -19.10 1.47
N ILE A 511 -26.45 -19.74 0.40
CA ILE A 511 -26.81 -21.08 0.00
C ILE A 511 -25.54 -21.93 -0.04
N ARG A 512 -25.61 -23.13 0.53
CA ARG A 512 -24.56 -24.12 0.39
C ARG A 512 -24.71 -24.82 -0.95
N VAL A 513 -23.62 -24.94 -1.69
CA VAL A 513 -23.54 -25.71 -2.93
C VAL A 513 -22.50 -26.79 -2.75
N ASP A 514 -22.89 -28.04 -2.89
CA ASP A 514 -21.96 -29.17 -2.83
C ASP A 514 -21.84 -29.78 -4.21
N LYS A 515 -20.61 -29.80 -4.74
CA LYS A 515 -20.30 -30.37 -6.06
C LYS A 515 -21.26 -29.85 -7.14
N GLY A 516 -21.44 -28.53 -7.18
CA GLY A 516 -22.31 -27.85 -8.15
C GLY A 516 -23.80 -27.90 -7.85
N THR A 517 -24.26 -28.65 -6.83
CA THR A 517 -25.68 -28.77 -6.50
C THR A 517 -26.08 -27.87 -5.32
N PRO A 518 -26.96 -26.87 -5.52
CA PRO A 518 -27.43 -26.00 -4.43
C PRO A 518 -28.38 -26.72 -3.47
N LYS A 519 -28.06 -26.72 -2.19
CA LYS A 519 -28.85 -27.37 -1.13
C LYS A 519 -30.06 -26.52 -0.75
N HIS A 520 -31.22 -27.16 -0.64
CA HIS A 520 -32.51 -26.55 -0.26
C HIS A 520 -32.89 -25.29 -1.07
N LEU A 521 -32.51 -25.22 -2.34
CA LEU A 521 -32.68 -24.02 -3.19
C LEU A 521 -34.11 -23.47 -3.18
N LYS A 522 -35.11 -24.35 -3.32
CA LYS A 522 -36.53 -23.95 -3.30
C LYS A 522 -36.92 -23.21 -2.03
N ALA A 523 -36.41 -23.63 -0.87
CA ALA A 523 -36.69 -22.96 0.40
C ALA A 523 -36.01 -21.58 0.47
N HIS A 524 -34.77 -21.48 -0.02
CA HIS A 524 -34.04 -20.20 -0.11
C HIS A 524 -34.74 -19.21 -1.04
N VAL A 525 -35.12 -19.64 -2.25
CA VAL A 525 -35.84 -18.80 -3.22
C VAL A 525 -37.19 -18.35 -2.66
N ASN A 526 -37.93 -19.23 -1.98
CA ASN A 526 -39.20 -18.85 -1.34
C ASN A 526 -39.02 -17.78 -0.25
N ARG A 527 -37.99 -17.90 0.60
CA ARG A 527 -37.70 -16.91 1.65
C ARG A 527 -37.20 -15.59 1.07
N PHE A 528 -36.37 -15.65 0.02
CA PHE A 528 -35.93 -14.49 -0.75
C PHE A 528 -37.15 -13.75 -1.34
N ASN A 529 -38.01 -14.45 -2.06
CA ASN A 529 -39.22 -13.89 -2.68
C ASN A 529 -40.24 -13.36 -1.66
N LYS A 530 -40.36 -13.99 -0.47
CA LYS A 530 -41.18 -13.46 0.62
C LYS A 530 -40.64 -12.13 1.13
N THR A 531 -39.33 -12.03 1.29
CA THR A 531 -38.66 -10.81 1.73
C THR A 531 -38.74 -9.71 0.67
N TRP A 532 -38.57 -10.06 -0.61
CA TRP A 532 -38.79 -9.15 -1.74
C TRP A 532 -40.16 -8.49 -1.67
N LYS A 533 -41.23 -9.29 -1.56
CA LYS A 533 -42.60 -8.77 -1.48
C LYS A 533 -42.81 -7.88 -0.26
N HIS A 534 -42.19 -8.21 0.86
CA HIS A 534 -42.33 -7.43 2.09
C HIS A 534 -41.58 -6.09 2.02
N LEU A 535 -40.33 -6.10 1.56
CA LEU A 535 -39.49 -4.90 1.53
C LEU A 535 -39.79 -3.99 0.34
N PHE A 536 -40.06 -4.55 -0.83
CA PHE A 536 -40.22 -3.79 -2.07
C PHE A 536 -41.68 -3.63 -2.51
N ALA A 537 -42.63 -4.30 -1.84
CA ALA A 537 -44.06 -4.27 -2.17
C ALA A 537 -44.38 -4.61 -3.64
N GLU A 538 -43.55 -5.44 -4.27
CA GLU A 538 -43.61 -5.76 -5.70
C GLU A 538 -43.57 -7.28 -5.96
N LYS A 539 -43.96 -7.69 -7.17
CA LYS A 539 -43.76 -9.07 -7.63
C LYS A 539 -42.26 -9.30 -7.85
N PRO A 540 -41.66 -10.36 -7.28
CA PRO A 540 -40.27 -10.71 -7.58
C PRO A 540 -40.12 -11.11 -9.06
N PRO A 541 -38.94 -10.87 -9.65
CA PRO A 541 -38.68 -11.24 -11.04
C PRO A 541 -38.72 -12.76 -11.20
N ASP A 542 -39.21 -13.20 -12.35
CA ASP A 542 -39.30 -14.61 -12.72
C ASP A 542 -37.97 -15.07 -13.31
N LEU A 543 -37.15 -15.73 -12.50
CA LEU A 543 -35.78 -16.12 -12.83
C LEU A 543 -35.52 -17.59 -12.50
N THR A 544 -34.74 -18.24 -13.36
CA THR A 544 -34.19 -19.58 -13.14
C THR A 544 -32.94 -19.52 -12.28
N TRP A 545 -33.13 -19.37 -10.96
CA TRP A 545 -32.03 -19.18 -10.00
C TRP A 545 -31.01 -20.33 -9.99
N ASP A 546 -31.43 -21.56 -10.25
CA ASP A 546 -30.56 -22.73 -10.39
C ASP A 546 -29.56 -22.54 -11.54
N GLU A 547 -30.01 -22.08 -12.70
CA GLU A 547 -29.15 -21.84 -13.85
C GLU A 547 -28.22 -20.64 -13.63
N ILE A 548 -28.71 -19.56 -13.02
CA ILE A 548 -27.86 -18.41 -12.65
C ILE A 548 -26.76 -18.83 -11.67
N ILE A 549 -27.09 -19.63 -10.65
CA ILE A 549 -26.12 -20.16 -9.70
C ILE A 549 -25.11 -21.07 -10.41
N ASN A 550 -25.59 -21.94 -11.30
CA ASN A 550 -24.73 -22.84 -12.08
C ASN A 550 -23.73 -22.06 -12.95
N GLN A 551 -24.17 -21.00 -13.64
CA GLN A 551 -23.29 -20.12 -14.40
C GLN A 551 -22.14 -19.55 -13.56
N VAL A 552 -22.45 -19.04 -12.35
CA VAL A 552 -21.45 -18.50 -11.43
C VAL A 552 -20.52 -19.61 -10.92
N ILE A 553 -21.05 -20.78 -10.56
CA ILE A 553 -20.25 -21.93 -10.07
C ILE A 553 -19.27 -22.43 -11.14
N VAL A 554 -19.74 -22.62 -12.38
CA VAL A 554 -18.93 -23.08 -13.52
C VAL A 554 -17.84 -22.04 -13.83
N LYS A 555 -18.21 -20.77 -13.96
CA LYS A 555 -17.25 -19.70 -14.31
C LYS A 555 -16.16 -19.52 -13.25
N ASN A 556 -16.48 -19.74 -11.97
CA ASN A 556 -15.54 -19.71 -10.85
C ASN A 556 -14.82 -21.04 -10.59
N LYS A 557 -15.03 -22.09 -11.41
CA LYS A 557 -14.43 -23.44 -11.25
C LYS A 557 -14.71 -24.07 -9.88
N LEU A 558 -15.93 -23.93 -9.38
CA LEU A 558 -16.38 -24.47 -8.09
C LEU A 558 -17.19 -25.77 -8.21
N VAL A 559 -17.32 -26.33 -9.43
CA VAL A 559 -18.16 -27.50 -9.73
C VAL A 559 -17.84 -28.72 -8.86
N ASN A 560 -16.59 -28.94 -8.47
CA ASN A 560 -16.18 -30.11 -7.67
C ASN A 560 -15.87 -29.77 -6.20
N LYS A 561 -16.27 -28.58 -5.74
CA LYS A 561 -15.99 -28.09 -4.38
C LYS A 561 -17.28 -27.86 -3.61
N THR A 562 -17.17 -27.73 -2.29
CA THR A 562 -18.22 -27.07 -1.51
C THR A 562 -18.02 -25.56 -1.62
N ALA A 563 -19.11 -24.86 -1.91
CA ALA A 563 -19.14 -23.42 -2.10
C ALA A 563 -20.26 -22.78 -1.29
N ALA A 564 -20.05 -21.53 -0.91
CA ALA A 564 -21.08 -20.64 -0.40
C ALA A 564 -21.47 -19.67 -1.52
N VAL A 565 -22.73 -19.73 -1.92
CA VAL A 565 -23.33 -18.83 -2.91
C VAL A 565 -24.16 -17.77 -2.19
N LYS A 566 -23.96 -16.51 -2.55
CA LYS A 566 -24.73 -15.38 -2.01
C LYS A 566 -25.56 -14.75 -3.11
N MET A 567 -26.87 -14.74 -2.94
CA MET A 567 -27.83 -14.00 -3.77
C MET A 567 -28.17 -12.69 -3.05
N VAL A 568 -28.18 -11.56 -3.75
CA VAL A 568 -28.56 -10.27 -3.16
C VAL A 568 -29.50 -9.54 -4.11
N ALA A 569 -30.48 -8.84 -3.53
CA ALA A 569 -31.31 -7.85 -4.18
C ALA A 569 -31.21 -6.51 -3.46
N THR A 570 -30.99 -5.43 -4.19
CA THR A 570 -31.12 -4.05 -3.71
C THR A 570 -32.25 -3.34 -4.43
N ARG A 571 -32.74 -2.25 -3.83
CA ARG A 571 -33.80 -1.42 -4.41
C ARG A 571 -33.40 -0.71 -5.71
N GLY A 572 -32.10 -0.54 -5.98
CA GLY A 572 -31.64 0.17 -7.17
C GLY A 572 -31.63 1.69 -7.02
N ASP A 573 -31.48 2.37 -8.15
CA ASP A 573 -31.32 3.82 -8.29
C ASP A 573 -32.57 4.48 -8.91
N ARG A 574 -33.71 4.49 -8.20
CA ARG A 574 -34.92 5.26 -8.58
C ARG A 574 -35.91 5.33 -7.41
N GLU A 575 -36.54 6.48 -7.22
CA GLU A 575 -37.58 6.67 -6.20
C GLU A 575 -39.00 6.41 -6.71
N THR A 576 -39.20 6.32 -8.03
CA THR A 576 -40.52 6.07 -8.65
C THR A 576 -40.50 4.87 -9.63
N PRO A 577 -41.62 4.12 -9.75
CA PRO A 577 -41.71 2.98 -10.66
C PRO A 577 -41.58 3.37 -12.15
N PRO A 578 -41.03 2.49 -13.02
CA PRO A 578 -40.44 1.19 -12.68
C PRO A 578 -39.05 1.33 -12.06
N PHE A 579 -38.82 0.61 -10.96
CA PHE A 579 -37.56 0.60 -10.20
C PHE A 579 -36.47 -0.23 -10.89
N ASN A 580 -35.21 0.18 -10.74
CA ASN A 580 -34.03 -0.49 -11.29
C ASN A 580 -33.37 -1.41 -10.25
N ASN A 581 -34.12 -2.34 -9.65
CA ASN A 581 -33.59 -3.24 -8.62
C ASN A 581 -32.30 -3.94 -9.12
N VAL A 582 -31.24 -3.98 -8.30
CA VAL A 582 -30.01 -4.70 -8.66
C VAL A 582 -30.05 -6.09 -8.06
N LEU A 583 -29.85 -7.10 -8.91
CA LEU A 583 -29.71 -8.50 -8.53
C LEU A 583 -28.30 -8.97 -8.79
N LEU A 584 -27.72 -9.66 -7.80
CA LEU A 584 -26.37 -10.22 -7.92
C LEU A 584 -26.25 -11.61 -7.30
N VAL A 585 -25.42 -12.45 -7.92
CA VAL A 585 -25.06 -13.78 -7.42
C VAL A 585 -23.55 -13.93 -7.42
N THR A 586 -22.98 -14.15 -6.24
CA THR A 586 -21.55 -14.42 -6.03
C THR A 586 -21.35 -15.82 -5.47
N ALA A 587 -20.19 -16.41 -5.73
CA ALA A 587 -19.81 -17.70 -5.16
C ALA A 587 -18.36 -17.66 -4.66
N ARG A 588 -18.11 -18.36 -3.55
CA ARG A 588 -16.76 -18.57 -3.02
C ARG A 588 -16.61 -20.00 -2.51
N PRO A 589 -15.39 -20.57 -2.51
CA PRO A 589 -15.16 -21.83 -1.82
C PRO A 589 -15.54 -21.70 -0.34
N TYR A 590 -16.01 -22.81 0.23
CA TYR A 590 -16.43 -22.87 1.63
C TYR A 590 -15.76 -24.04 2.34
N THR A 591 -15.05 -23.71 3.42
CA THR A 591 -14.53 -24.67 4.40
C THR A 591 -15.44 -24.66 5.61
N HIS A 592 -15.77 -25.85 6.12
CA HIS A 592 -16.63 -26.00 7.27
C HIS A 592 -15.97 -25.46 8.55
N ARG A 593 -16.72 -24.77 9.41
CA ARG A 593 -16.16 -24.02 10.56
C ARG A 593 -15.40 -24.86 11.58
N ILE A 594 -15.78 -26.12 11.77
CA ILE A 594 -15.08 -27.05 12.67
C ILE A 594 -14.02 -27.92 11.97
N ALA A 595 -13.83 -27.79 10.65
CA ALA A 595 -12.91 -28.66 9.91
C ALA A 595 -11.44 -28.45 10.29
N GLU A 596 -11.09 -27.24 10.72
CA GLU A 596 -9.72 -26.85 11.13
C GLU A 596 -9.58 -26.77 12.66
N LYS A 597 -10.59 -27.25 13.40
CA LYS A 597 -10.60 -27.25 14.86
C LYS A 597 -10.32 -28.64 15.41
N ASN A 598 -9.64 -28.68 16.55
CA ASN A 598 -9.47 -29.92 17.32
C ASN A 598 -10.78 -30.33 18.01
N GLU A 599 -11.65 -29.36 18.30
CA GLU A 599 -12.93 -29.55 18.98
C GLU A 599 -14.06 -29.70 17.95
N LYS A 600 -15.01 -30.62 18.22
CA LYS A 600 -16.13 -30.93 17.31
C LYS A 600 -17.37 -30.07 17.51
N GLY A 601 -17.21 -28.85 18.03
CA GLY A 601 -18.30 -27.92 18.32
C GLY A 601 -17.84 -26.48 18.36
N LEU A 602 -18.72 -25.58 18.80
CA LEU A 602 -18.45 -24.14 18.87
C LEU A 602 -18.65 -23.61 20.28
N ASN A 603 -17.81 -22.66 20.66
CA ASN A 603 -17.90 -21.92 21.91
C ASN A 603 -18.73 -20.65 21.67
N LEU A 604 -19.66 -20.34 22.56
CA LEU A 604 -20.53 -19.17 22.44
C LEU A 604 -20.22 -18.14 23.54
N ALA A 605 -20.50 -16.87 23.25
CA ALA A 605 -20.49 -15.80 24.24
C ALA A 605 -21.79 -14.99 24.16
N VAL A 606 -22.32 -14.55 25.30
CA VAL A 606 -23.55 -13.76 25.35
C VAL A 606 -23.26 -12.32 24.97
N TYR A 607 -23.87 -11.86 23.87
CA TYR A 607 -23.66 -10.48 23.44
C TYR A 607 -24.40 -9.51 24.37
N PRO A 608 -23.73 -8.49 24.93
CA PRO A 608 -24.30 -7.65 25.99
C PRO A 608 -25.37 -6.67 25.51
N HIS A 609 -25.52 -6.49 24.19
CA HIS A 609 -26.49 -5.57 23.62
C HIS A 609 -27.64 -6.35 22.98
N PRO A 610 -28.86 -6.34 23.54
CA PRO A 610 -30.01 -7.00 22.94
C PRO A 610 -30.41 -6.38 21.61
N ARG A 611 -31.03 -7.20 20.74
CA ARG A 611 -31.49 -6.76 19.41
C ARG A 611 -32.62 -5.73 19.52
N GLN A 612 -32.53 -4.64 18.76
CA GLN A 612 -33.48 -3.50 18.82
C GLN A 612 -34.31 -3.32 17.54
N THR A 613 -34.26 -4.24 16.57
CA THR A 613 -34.91 -4.06 15.26
C THR A 613 -35.89 -5.19 14.92
N PRO A 614 -37.07 -4.87 14.33
CA PRO A 614 -37.98 -5.88 13.80
C PRO A 614 -37.50 -6.49 12.47
N LEU A 615 -36.49 -5.89 11.82
CA LEU A 615 -35.96 -6.38 10.53
C LEU A 615 -35.33 -7.78 10.61
N ALA A 616 -35.17 -8.33 11.82
CA ALA A 616 -34.66 -9.69 12.06
C ALA A 616 -35.52 -10.79 11.42
N ASP A 617 -36.79 -10.53 11.14
CA ASP A 617 -37.68 -11.47 10.44
C ASP A 617 -37.20 -11.78 9.01
N HIS A 618 -36.32 -10.93 8.48
CA HIS A 618 -35.83 -10.96 7.13
C HIS A 618 -34.30 -10.91 7.09
N LYS A 619 -33.71 -11.59 6.10
CA LYS A 619 -32.26 -11.57 5.89
C LYS A 619 -31.84 -10.35 5.08
N THR A 620 -31.94 -9.17 5.69
CA THR A 620 -31.74 -7.86 5.04
C THR A 620 -30.26 -7.46 4.96
N LEU A 621 -29.92 -6.43 4.18
CA LEU A 621 -28.58 -5.86 4.16
C LEU A 621 -28.21 -5.06 5.42
N ASN A 622 -29.17 -4.83 6.34
CA ASN A 622 -28.94 -4.23 7.67
C ASN A 622 -28.34 -5.23 8.68
N TYR A 623 -27.34 -6.01 8.23
CA TYR A 623 -26.74 -7.12 8.99
C TYR A 623 -25.52 -6.70 9.85
N LEU A 624 -25.18 -5.40 9.89
CA LEU A 624 -24.00 -4.89 10.58
C LEU A 624 -24.00 -5.22 12.08
N TYR A 625 -25.15 -5.12 12.75
CA TYR A 625 -25.32 -5.49 14.16
C TYR A 625 -24.83 -6.93 14.42
N TYR A 626 -25.31 -7.89 13.63
CA TYR A 626 -24.93 -9.31 13.76
C TYR A 626 -23.45 -9.55 13.40
N PHE A 627 -22.92 -8.81 12.43
CA PHE A 627 -21.49 -8.87 12.09
C PHE A 627 -20.61 -8.39 13.26
N LEU A 628 -20.97 -7.26 13.89
CA LEU A 628 -20.25 -6.72 15.05
C LEU A 628 -20.37 -7.63 16.27
N ALA A 629 -21.54 -8.22 16.52
CA ALA A 629 -21.71 -9.21 17.59
C ALA A 629 -20.77 -10.42 17.41
N GLY A 630 -20.63 -10.92 16.19
CA GLY A 630 -19.69 -12.01 15.89
C GLY A 630 -18.23 -11.62 16.04
N LYS A 631 -17.87 -10.38 15.67
CA LYS A 631 -16.50 -9.86 15.89
C LYS A 631 -16.19 -9.75 17.39
N TRP A 632 -17.15 -9.21 18.15
CA TRP A 632 -17.04 -9.12 19.61
C TRP A 632 -16.85 -10.49 20.26
N ALA A 633 -17.63 -11.52 19.86
CA ALA A 633 -17.48 -12.87 20.41
C ALA A 633 -16.05 -13.41 20.20
N LYS A 634 -15.47 -13.20 19.02
CA LYS A 634 -14.08 -13.62 18.72
C LYS A 634 -13.04 -12.89 19.57
N GLU A 635 -13.23 -11.59 19.79
CA GLU A 635 -12.37 -10.80 20.67
C GLU A 635 -12.44 -11.28 22.13
N HIS A 636 -13.51 -12.00 22.51
CA HIS A 636 -13.72 -12.60 23.83
C HIS A 636 -13.51 -14.12 23.84
N GLY A 637 -12.81 -14.68 22.85
CA GLY A 637 -12.43 -16.10 22.83
C GLY A 637 -13.55 -17.08 22.45
N ALA A 638 -14.68 -16.61 21.94
CA ALA A 638 -15.80 -17.42 21.46
C ALA A 638 -15.93 -17.41 19.92
N ASP A 639 -16.69 -18.35 19.38
CA ASP A 639 -16.91 -18.51 17.94
C ASP A 639 -18.14 -17.77 17.41
N GLU A 640 -19.21 -17.74 18.22
CA GLU A 640 -20.46 -17.06 17.89
C GLU A 640 -21.03 -16.32 19.11
N ALA A 641 -21.77 -15.25 18.82
CA ALA A 641 -22.46 -14.45 19.81
C ALA A 641 -23.90 -14.95 19.96
N ILE A 642 -24.35 -15.22 21.19
CA ILE A 642 -25.78 -15.41 21.51
C ILE A 642 -26.46 -14.04 21.50
N ILE A 643 -27.53 -13.94 20.73
CA ILE A 643 -28.33 -12.73 20.57
C ILE A 643 -29.59 -12.83 21.45
N LEU A 644 -29.78 -11.79 22.26
CA LEU A 644 -30.92 -11.65 23.16
C LEU A 644 -32.02 -10.77 22.54
N ASN A 645 -33.26 -11.09 22.89
CA ASN A 645 -34.41 -10.22 22.73
C ASN A 645 -34.35 -9.03 23.70
N PRO A 646 -35.10 -7.93 23.46
CA PRO A 646 -35.16 -6.79 24.38
C PRO A 646 -35.56 -7.14 25.83
N ASN A 647 -36.30 -8.24 26.03
CA ASN A 647 -36.68 -8.76 27.34
C ASN A 647 -35.65 -9.76 27.92
N ASN A 648 -34.43 -9.79 27.39
CA ASN A 648 -33.32 -10.67 27.78
C ASN A 648 -33.56 -12.17 27.61
N THR A 649 -34.57 -12.59 26.83
CA THR A 649 -34.70 -14.01 26.45
C THR A 649 -33.82 -14.32 25.25
N VAL A 650 -33.36 -15.57 25.15
CA VAL A 650 -32.55 -16.07 24.04
C VAL A 650 -33.35 -16.03 22.73
N SER A 651 -32.72 -15.57 21.65
CA SER A 651 -33.32 -15.57 20.30
C SER A 651 -32.63 -16.56 19.38
N GLU A 652 -31.37 -16.28 19.06
CA GLU A 652 -30.58 -16.93 18.02
C GLU A 652 -29.10 -16.61 18.29
N THR A 653 -28.18 -17.07 17.45
CA THR A 653 -26.82 -16.56 17.43
C THR A 653 -26.65 -15.53 16.32
N ASN A 654 -25.47 -14.93 16.21
CA ASN A 654 -25.20 -13.94 15.19
C ASN A 654 -25.24 -14.49 13.75
N THR A 655 -25.20 -15.82 13.56
CA THR A 655 -25.36 -16.43 12.24
C THR A 655 -26.28 -17.65 12.16
N ALA A 656 -26.79 -18.18 13.26
CA ALA A 656 -27.48 -19.47 13.31
C ALA A 656 -28.69 -19.46 14.27
N ASN A 657 -29.63 -20.37 14.07
CA ASN A 657 -30.74 -20.60 15.00
C ASN A 657 -30.32 -21.60 16.09
N ILE A 658 -30.82 -21.45 17.31
CA ILE A 658 -30.50 -22.32 18.46
C ILE A 658 -31.57 -23.39 18.64
N LEU A 659 -31.16 -24.64 18.88
CA LEU A 659 -32.01 -25.76 19.26
C LEU A 659 -31.49 -26.35 20.57
N LEU A 660 -32.37 -26.52 21.56
CA LEU A 660 -32.05 -27.07 22.87
C LEU A 660 -32.62 -28.49 22.96
N VAL A 661 -31.78 -29.49 23.23
CA VAL A 661 -32.19 -30.89 23.29
C VAL A 661 -32.25 -31.35 24.74
N LYS A 662 -33.36 -32.01 25.09
CA LYS A 662 -33.52 -32.68 26.38
C LYS A 662 -34.36 -33.93 26.20
N ASP A 663 -33.81 -35.09 26.56
CA ASP A 663 -34.41 -36.40 26.26
C ASP A 663 -34.83 -36.49 24.77
N ASN A 664 -36.05 -36.94 24.48
CA ASN A 664 -36.63 -36.95 23.13
C ASN A 664 -37.42 -35.66 22.79
N SER A 665 -37.05 -34.52 23.38
CA SER A 665 -37.67 -33.22 23.10
C SER A 665 -36.64 -32.18 22.64
N VAL A 666 -37.03 -31.37 21.65
CA VAL A 666 -36.25 -30.23 21.17
C VAL A 666 -37.03 -28.95 21.37
N ILE A 667 -36.39 -27.98 22.03
CA ILE A 667 -36.96 -26.68 22.33
C ILE A 667 -36.32 -25.62 21.45
N LYS A 668 -37.17 -24.87 20.78
CA LYS A 668 -36.83 -23.65 20.05
C LYS A 668 -37.04 -22.42 20.94
N PRO A 669 -36.05 -21.51 21.05
CA PRO A 669 -36.28 -20.24 21.71
C PRO A 669 -37.35 -19.41 20.98
N VAL A 670 -38.34 -18.92 21.73
CA VAL A 670 -39.36 -18.00 21.21
C VAL A 670 -38.78 -16.59 21.15
N SER A 671 -38.86 -15.99 19.96
CA SER A 671 -38.48 -14.61 19.71
C SER A 671 -39.59 -13.88 18.95
N PRO A 672 -39.94 -12.63 19.33
CA PRO A 672 -40.88 -11.81 18.57
C PRO A 672 -40.41 -11.53 17.14
N HIS A 673 -39.10 -11.38 16.96
CA HIS A 673 -38.48 -11.16 15.65
C HIS A 673 -37.29 -12.09 15.49
N VAL A 674 -37.33 -13.03 14.57
CA VAL A 674 -36.22 -13.98 14.36
C VAL A 674 -36.27 -14.50 12.96
N LEU A 675 -35.11 -14.64 12.33
CA LEU A 675 -35.06 -15.12 10.97
C LEU A 675 -35.53 -16.59 10.95
N PRO A 676 -36.59 -16.95 10.20
CA PRO A 676 -37.00 -18.34 10.08
C PRO A 676 -35.88 -19.15 9.40
N GLY A 677 -35.26 -20.05 10.16
CA GLY A 677 -34.12 -20.84 9.72
C GLY A 677 -34.51 -21.91 8.73
N ILE A 678 -33.91 -21.90 7.53
CA ILE A 678 -34.12 -22.99 6.55
C ILE A 678 -33.52 -24.29 7.09
N MET A 679 -32.30 -24.23 7.62
CA MET A 679 -31.65 -25.40 8.20
C MET A 679 -32.38 -25.89 9.46
N GLU A 680 -32.76 -24.95 10.34
CA GLU A 680 -33.58 -25.25 11.52
C GLU A 680 -34.86 -26.02 11.16
N MET A 681 -35.61 -25.54 10.15
CA MET A 681 -36.83 -26.20 9.66
C MET A 681 -36.55 -27.61 9.14
N VAL A 682 -35.47 -27.80 8.37
CA VAL A 682 -35.07 -29.11 7.83
C VAL A 682 -34.71 -30.08 8.97
N VAL A 683 -33.92 -29.63 9.93
CA VAL A 683 -33.51 -30.42 11.11
C VAL A 683 -34.72 -30.78 11.96
N CYS A 684 -35.60 -29.83 12.29
CA CYS A 684 -36.81 -30.13 13.07
C CYS A 684 -37.71 -31.15 12.37
N LYS A 685 -37.89 -31.04 11.04
CA LYS A 685 -38.69 -32.01 10.27
C LYS A 685 -38.09 -33.41 10.32
N LEU A 686 -36.76 -33.53 10.24
CA LEU A 686 -36.06 -34.80 10.36
C LEU A 686 -36.24 -35.41 11.75
N LEU A 687 -36.04 -34.60 12.80
CA LEU A 687 -36.15 -35.04 14.19
C LEU A 687 -37.57 -35.50 14.55
N VAL A 688 -38.61 -34.82 14.05
CA VAL A 688 -40.00 -35.32 14.18
C VAL A 688 -40.17 -36.71 13.55
N GLY A 689 -39.56 -36.94 12.38
CA GLY A 689 -39.55 -38.25 11.74
C GLY A 689 -38.82 -39.34 12.54
N TRP A 690 -37.93 -38.94 13.45
CA TRP A 690 -37.24 -39.84 14.39
C TRP A 690 -37.93 -39.95 15.75
N GLY A 691 -39.11 -39.34 15.93
CA GLY A 691 -39.89 -39.43 17.16
C GLY A 691 -39.61 -38.34 18.19
N PHE A 692 -38.84 -37.30 17.85
CA PHE A 692 -38.65 -36.16 18.75
C PHE A 692 -39.89 -35.25 18.78
N LYS A 693 -40.22 -34.73 19.95
CA LYS A 693 -41.21 -33.67 20.12
C LYS A 693 -40.56 -32.30 19.96
N ILE A 694 -41.10 -31.45 19.09
CA ILE A 694 -40.61 -30.07 18.92
C ILE A 694 -41.54 -29.10 19.65
N GLU A 695 -40.98 -28.30 20.56
CA GLU A 695 -41.69 -27.27 21.31
C GLU A 695 -41.02 -25.91 21.12
N SER A 696 -41.76 -24.82 21.38
CA SER A 696 -41.20 -23.48 21.42
C SER A 696 -41.45 -22.86 22.79
N LYS A 697 -40.39 -22.39 23.46
CA LYS A 697 -40.48 -21.79 24.81
C LYS A 697 -39.64 -20.52 24.89
N ARG A 698 -40.02 -19.62 25.80
CA ARG A 698 -39.14 -18.51 26.21
C ARG A 698 -38.04 -19.09 27.10
N ILE A 699 -36.80 -18.74 26.81
CA ILE A 699 -35.61 -19.27 27.47
C ILE A 699 -34.77 -18.09 27.97
N LEU A 700 -34.38 -18.09 29.24
CA LEU A 700 -33.37 -17.17 29.77
C LEU A 700 -31.98 -17.82 29.65
N ILE A 701 -30.92 -17.01 29.69
CA ILE A 701 -29.52 -17.50 29.60
C ILE A 701 -29.23 -18.57 30.65
N LYS A 702 -29.62 -18.33 31.91
CA LYS A 702 -29.42 -19.28 33.01
C LYS A 702 -30.08 -20.65 32.78
N ASP A 703 -31.14 -20.70 31.98
CA ASP A 703 -31.89 -21.93 31.73
C ASP A 703 -31.21 -22.82 30.66
N LEU A 704 -30.25 -22.27 29.89
CA LEU A 704 -29.53 -23.02 28.85
C LEU A 704 -28.74 -24.19 29.42
N PHE A 705 -28.19 -24.05 30.64
CA PHE A 705 -27.38 -25.08 31.29
C PHE A 705 -28.20 -26.27 31.82
N ALA A 706 -29.53 -26.24 31.72
CA ALA A 706 -30.41 -27.32 32.17
C ALA A 706 -30.74 -28.36 31.07
N PHE A 707 -30.19 -28.19 29.87
CA PHE A 707 -30.40 -29.04 28.70
C PHE A 707 -29.23 -30.01 28.51
N ASP A 708 -29.52 -31.18 27.93
CA ASP A 708 -28.53 -32.24 27.74
C ASP A 708 -27.55 -31.88 26.63
N GLU A 709 -28.04 -31.22 25.58
CA GLU A 709 -27.23 -30.77 24.45
C GLU A 709 -27.82 -29.48 23.87
N ILE A 710 -26.96 -28.55 23.46
CA ILE A 710 -27.35 -27.36 22.71
C ILE A 710 -26.71 -27.45 21.33
N MET A 711 -27.51 -27.22 20.29
CA MET A 711 -27.04 -27.17 18.91
C MET A 711 -27.40 -25.83 18.27
N ILE A 712 -26.57 -25.40 17.32
CA ILE A 712 -26.90 -24.30 16.41
C ILE A 712 -27.06 -24.82 14.98
N THR A 713 -27.98 -24.21 14.22
CA THR A 713 -28.28 -24.60 12.85
C THR A 713 -28.12 -23.46 11.86
N ASN A 714 -27.38 -23.71 10.77
CA ASN A 714 -27.18 -22.73 9.70
C ASN A 714 -26.94 -23.45 8.36
N SER A 715 -27.43 -22.86 7.26
CA SER A 715 -27.40 -23.49 5.94
C SER A 715 -26.02 -23.90 5.43
N LEU A 716 -24.93 -23.30 5.92
CA LEU A 716 -23.56 -23.66 5.54
C LEU A 716 -22.93 -24.73 6.44
N ILE A 717 -23.18 -24.69 7.76
CA ILE A 717 -22.58 -25.61 8.74
C ILE A 717 -23.48 -26.81 9.10
N GLY A 718 -24.75 -26.80 8.71
CA GLY A 718 -25.73 -27.78 9.20
C GLY A 718 -26.04 -27.58 10.68
N ALA A 719 -26.16 -28.68 11.42
CA ALA A 719 -26.26 -28.70 12.88
C ALA A 719 -24.87 -28.88 13.51
N VAL A 720 -24.52 -28.03 14.48
CA VAL A 720 -23.23 -28.10 15.20
C VAL A 720 -23.49 -27.95 16.69
N PRO A 721 -22.85 -28.76 17.55
CA PRO A 721 -23.05 -28.66 18.99
C PRO A 721 -22.33 -27.45 19.58
N VAL A 722 -22.85 -26.96 20.70
CA VAL A 722 -22.23 -25.91 21.52
C VAL A 722 -21.46 -26.56 22.66
N LEU A 723 -20.22 -26.12 22.87
CA LEU A 723 -19.32 -26.70 23.86
C LEU A 723 -19.27 -25.88 25.16
N SER A 724 -19.37 -24.56 25.05
CA SER A 724 -19.37 -23.66 26.19
C SER A 724 -20.17 -22.39 25.90
N ILE A 725 -20.60 -21.72 26.96
CA ILE A 725 -21.22 -20.39 26.93
C ILE A 725 -20.48 -19.53 27.96
N ASP A 726 -19.92 -18.39 27.52
CA ASP A 726 -19.13 -17.47 28.36
C ASP A 726 -17.99 -18.18 29.13
N GLY A 727 -17.41 -19.23 28.53
CA GLY A 727 -16.34 -20.04 29.12
C GLY A 727 -16.82 -21.15 30.05
N GLU A 728 -18.10 -21.19 30.41
CA GLU A 728 -18.69 -22.29 31.17
C GLU A 728 -19.02 -23.47 30.25
N LYS A 729 -18.48 -24.65 30.57
CA LYS A 729 -18.65 -25.86 29.75
C LYS A 729 -20.06 -26.44 29.87
N LEU A 730 -20.60 -26.85 28.73
CA LEU A 730 -21.82 -27.64 28.64
C LEU A 730 -21.50 -29.15 28.72
N PRO A 731 -22.50 -30.02 28.92
CA PRO A 731 -22.31 -31.46 28.79
C PRO A 731 -21.71 -31.85 27.44
N GLU A 732 -20.95 -32.95 27.42
CA GLU A 732 -20.38 -33.47 26.17
C GLU A 732 -21.49 -33.81 25.17
N PRO A 733 -21.42 -33.32 23.92
CA PRO A 733 -22.48 -33.51 22.95
C PRO A 733 -22.58 -34.96 22.48
N SER A 734 -23.79 -35.40 22.17
CA SER A 734 -24.03 -36.74 21.63
C SER A 734 -23.66 -36.82 20.13
N ASP A 735 -23.79 -38.01 19.53
CA ASP A 735 -23.63 -38.18 18.07
C ASP A 735 -24.85 -37.70 17.26
N LEU A 736 -25.86 -37.11 17.90
CA LEU A 736 -27.10 -36.67 17.25
C LEU A 736 -26.83 -35.68 16.10
N TRP A 737 -25.99 -34.67 16.32
CA TRP A 737 -25.67 -33.67 15.29
C TRP A 737 -24.96 -34.27 14.07
N GLN A 738 -24.12 -35.30 14.27
CA GLN A 738 -23.47 -36.02 13.16
C GLN A 738 -24.47 -36.82 12.35
N ARG A 739 -25.39 -37.52 13.03
CA ARG A 739 -26.46 -38.27 12.40
C ARG A 739 -27.39 -37.34 11.61
N ILE A 740 -27.74 -36.17 12.18
CA ILE A 740 -28.50 -35.13 11.48
C ILE A 740 -27.75 -34.76 10.19
N ASN A 741 -26.51 -34.28 10.30
CA ASN A 741 -25.75 -33.77 9.17
C ASN A 741 -25.55 -34.78 8.04
N LYS A 742 -25.41 -36.08 8.37
CA LYS A 742 -25.32 -37.16 7.38
C LYS A 742 -26.54 -37.25 6.46
N ASP A 743 -27.73 -36.93 6.97
CA ASP A 743 -28.99 -37.09 6.25
C ASP A 743 -29.46 -35.79 5.56
N ILE A 744 -28.85 -34.64 5.86
CA ILE A 744 -29.27 -33.32 5.35
C ILE A 744 -28.22 -32.56 4.54
N ILE A 745 -26.93 -32.89 4.66
CA ILE A 745 -25.83 -32.18 3.97
C ILE A 745 -25.39 -32.93 2.72
#